data_AF-A0AAV3GFW8-F1
#
_entry.id   AF-A0AAV3GFW8-F1
#
_cell.length_a   1.000
_cell.length_b   1.000
_cell.length_c   1.000
_cell.angle_alpha   90.00
_cell.angle_beta   90.00
_cell.angle_gamma   90.00
#
_symmetry.space_group_name_H-M   'P 1'
#
loop_
_entity.id
_entity.type
_entity.pdbx_description
1 polymer ?
#
loop_
_entity_poly.entity_id
_entity_poly.type
_entity_poly.pdbx_seq_one_letter_code
_entity_poly.pdbx_strand_id
1 'polypeptide(L)'
;LAYDGEIHLAVGASKTEKKWKNRQMSWSDFIQRLKTPTVTQETVEDYKKMPKSKQGEVKDVGAFIGGWLKEGRRKRGNTQQRSLVTLDADSTTLDFWDDVQLLFDHAAAVYTTHSHLVKGPRYRLIIPLSRPVTAEEYEPLARKLAEFFGMDNFDDTTYQAERLMYWPSHSIDGEYFTDNIDLPWVDPDEILSQYEDWRDASFWPESSRGHSIRERQAKKAGDPLEKKGVVGAFCRTYDIVSAIETFLPDIYGSTGREDRWTFLEGSTSGGLVIYDDKFAYSHHGTDPVGDQLVNAFDLVRIHLFGDLDEDVKPTTRIDRYPSFKAMREFAMEDKQVKTLLQSERLSQALEDFDGELDELEENDKDWFTKLDLEIDEYGQIMASAKNLEVIMLNDPNLKKKIFMNSFSNRIEVKDNLPWRKLDRDKMWKDSDDAGLRVYIEKIYGIVNRGKIDDALVQEIERNSYDPVKEYLESLHWDGVPRVETLLIDYLGAEDTSFNRVVTKKFLTAAVGRIFVPGIKFDYMLVTSGPQGIGKTLLPAKLAGDWFSNSLEGVTGKDSYEALQGVWIMEMGELSATKKADIEATKHFISKQEDIFRVAYGRHKSYFKRRCVFWGTTNDNEFLRDKTGNRRFWPVDVGIQPIKNKVWEMTDETRNQIWAEAVELWQAGEPLYLTDEQEKLALEAQEMHTETSSMEGEILEYLEIPIMEDWYKRSKQERREYIQGWGTDIQEEG
;
A
#
# COMPACT_ATOMS: atom_id res chain seq x y z
N LEU A 1 66.18 17.81 -43.42
CA LEU A 1 66.06 18.16 -42.00
C LEU A 1 67.43 17.90 -41.38
N ALA A 2 67.92 18.81 -40.53
CA ALA A 2 69.11 18.62 -39.72
C ALA A 2 68.81 17.66 -38.54
N TYR A 3 67.57 17.63 -38.07
CA TYR A 3 67.09 16.74 -37.01
C TYR A 3 66.05 15.75 -37.56
N ASP A 4 66.51 14.58 -37.98
CA ASP A 4 65.66 13.48 -38.49
C ASP A 4 65.85 12.22 -37.63
N GLY A 5 64.80 11.39 -37.57
CA GLY A 5 64.75 10.22 -36.69
C GLY A 5 63.55 9.33 -37.00
N GLU A 6 63.51 8.16 -36.38
CA GLU A 6 62.42 7.20 -36.55
C GLU A 6 61.23 7.56 -35.64
N ILE A 7 60.02 7.53 -36.21
CA ILE A 7 58.77 7.69 -35.48
C ILE A 7 57.89 6.44 -35.63
N HIS A 8 57.08 6.18 -34.60
CA HIS A 8 56.12 5.08 -34.58
C HIS A 8 54.71 5.62 -34.88
N LEU A 9 54.02 4.95 -35.81
CA LEU A 9 52.68 5.30 -36.21
C LEU A 9 51.77 4.07 -36.22
N ALA A 10 50.54 4.20 -35.75
CA ALA A 10 49.47 3.27 -36.05
C ALA A 10 48.56 3.93 -37.08
N VAL A 11 48.43 3.32 -38.26
CA VAL A 11 47.68 3.89 -39.40
C VAL A 11 46.42 3.08 -39.66
N GLY A 12 45.32 3.79 -39.90
CA GLY A 12 44.03 3.23 -40.30
C GLY A 12 43.50 3.90 -41.58
N ALA A 13 42.79 3.13 -42.39
CA ALA A 13 42.08 3.59 -43.58
C ALA A 13 40.83 4.42 -43.22
N SER A 14 40.28 4.27 -42.02
CA SER A 14 39.19 5.11 -41.51
C SER A 14 39.17 5.17 -39.98
N LYS A 15 38.41 6.12 -39.41
CA LYS A 15 38.17 6.21 -37.97
C LYS A 15 37.43 5.00 -37.39
N THR A 16 36.75 4.21 -38.21
CA THR A 16 35.95 3.04 -37.79
C THR A 16 36.69 1.72 -37.95
N GLU A 17 37.92 1.74 -38.45
CA GLU A 17 38.72 0.54 -38.62
C GLU A 17 39.02 -0.12 -37.26
N LYS A 18 38.72 -1.42 -37.17
CA LYS A 18 38.90 -2.21 -35.94
C LYS A 18 40.35 -2.69 -35.73
N LYS A 19 41.14 -2.75 -36.80
CA LYS A 19 42.53 -3.24 -36.79
C LYS A 19 43.46 -2.25 -37.51
N TRP A 20 44.19 -1.49 -36.72
CA TRP A 20 45.18 -0.50 -37.15
C TRP A 20 46.53 -1.17 -37.39
N LYS A 21 47.31 -0.65 -38.34
CA LYS A 21 48.62 -1.19 -38.71
C LYS A 21 49.72 -0.33 -38.11
N ASN A 22 50.49 -0.92 -37.20
CA ASN A 22 51.71 -0.32 -36.67
C ASN A 22 52.79 -0.27 -37.77
N ARG A 23 53.41 0.90 -37.95
CA ARG A 23 54.44 1.19 -38.95
C ARG A 23 55.52 2.08 -38.35
N GLN A 24 56.73 1.95 -38.88
CA GLN A 24 57.83 2.90 -38.69
C GLN A 24 57.90 3.82 -39.91
N MET A 25 58.27 5.08 -39.68
CA MET A 25 58.44 6.11 -40.70
C MET A 25 59.52 7.09 -40.22
N SER A 26 60.32 7.68 -41.10
CA SER A 26 61.20 8.79 -40.69
C SER A 26 60.39 10.08 -40.49
N TRP A 27 60.86 10.97 -39.63
CA TRP A 27 60.24 12.28 -39.45
C TRP A 27 60.23 13.11 -40.74
N SER A 28 61.29 13.00 -41.54
CA SER A 28 61.35 13.59 -42.88
C SER A 28 60.25 13.07 -43.82
N ASP A 29 60.01 11.76 -43.86
CA ASP A 29 58.95 11.16 -44.68
C ASP A 29 57.57 11.56 -44.20
N PHE A 30 57.38 11.68 -42.88
CA PHE A 30 56.13 12.15 -42.29
C PHE A 30 55.83 13.58 -42.71
N ILE A 31 56.80 14.50 -42.62
CA ILE A 31 56.65 15.89 -43.07
C ILE A 31 56.35 15.96 -44.58
N GLN A 32 57.03 15.14 -45.40
CA GLN A 32 56.73 15.07 -46.83
C GLN A 32 55.31 14.57 -47.10
N ARG A 33 54.81 13.62 -46.30
CA ARG A 33 53.43 13.16 -46.39
C ARG A 33 52.44 14.28 -46.09
N LEU A 34 52.72 15.13 -45.10
CA LEU A 34 51.85 16.27 -44.78
C LEU A 34 51.69 17.23 -45.95
N LYS A 35 52.74 17.48 -46.74
CA LYS A 35 52.69 18.36 -47.93
C LYS A 35 51.74 17.90 -49.04
N THR A 36 51.19 16.69 -48.94
CA THR A 36 50.29 16.09 -49.93
C THR A 36 48.89 15.83 -49.34
N PRO A 37 48.08 16.87 -49.09
CA PRO A 37 46.73 16.70 -48.56
C PRO A 37 45.81 16.01 -49.57
N THR A 38 44.76 15.37 -49.06
CA THR A 38 43.69 14.82 -49.91
C THR A 38 42.65 15.91 -50.22
N VAL A 39 42.42 16.18 -51.50
CA VAL A 39 41.37 17.11 -51.94
C VAL A 39 40.05 16.36 -52.07
N THR A 40 39.03 16.78 -51.33
CA THR A 40 37.67 16.24 -51.39
C THR A 40 36.82 17.03 -52.38
N GLN A 41 35.62 16.53 -52.72
CA GLN A 41 34.84 17.02 -53.88
C GLN A 41 33.87 18.17 -53.54
N GLU A 42 33.53 18.33 -52.27
CA GLU A 42 32.64 19.38 -51.79
C GLU A 42 33.36 20.73 -51.65
N THR A 43 32.59 21.82 -51.64
CA THR A 43 33.10 23.14 -51.30
C THR A 43 33.12 23.37 -49.79
N VAL A 44 33.90 24.35 -49.31
CA VAL A 44 33.93 24.76 -47.89
C VAL A 44 32.53 25.14 -47.39
N GLU A 45 31.72 25.80 -48.22
CA GLU A 45 30.36 26.17 -47.87
C GLU A 45 29.44 24.94 -47.75
N ASP A 46 29.55 24.00 -48.68
CA ASP A 46 28.79 22.74 -48.64
C ASP A 46 29.14 21.93 -47.40
N TYR A 47 30.44 21.76 -47.12
CA TYR A 47 30.93 21.05 -45.94
C TYR A 47 30.36 21.66 -44.65
N LYS A 48 30.36 23.00 -44.53
CA LYS A 48 29.82 23.70 -43.35
C LYS A 48 28.32 23.47 -43.14
N LYS A 49 27.55 23.28 -44.22
CA LYS A 49 26.11 22.98 -44.16
C LYS A 49 25.79 21.51 -43.85
N MET A 50 26.76 20.61 -43.96
CA MET A 50 26.54 19.18 -43.68
C MET A 50 26.33 18.91 -42.18
N PRO A 51 25.50 17.91 -41.82
CA PRO A 51 25.45 17.40 -40.45
C PRO A 51 26.83 16.89 -39.99
N LYS A 52 27.13 17.01 -38.68
CA LYS A 52 28.43 16.59 -38.10
C LYS A 52 28.82 15.14 -38.43
N SER A 53 27.85 14.23 -38.54
CA SER A 53 28.09 12.83 -38.93
C SER A 53 28.70 12.76 -40.33
N LYS A 54 28.10 13.44 -41.30
CA LYS A 54 28.54 13.49 -42.70
C LYS A 54 29.86 14.26 -42.87
N GLN A 55 30.05 15.37 -42.16
CA GLN A 55 31.36 16.05 -42.09
C GLN A 55 32.45 15.08 -41.63
N GLY A 56 32.14 14.27 -40.62
CA GLY A 56 33.02 13.25 -40.08
C GLY A 56 33.30 12.07 -41.01
N GLU A 57 32.50 11.86 -42.06
CA GLU A 57 32.75 10.86 -43.11
C GLU A 57 33.61 11.45 -44.22
N VAL A 58 33.30 12.69 -44.65
CA VAL A 58 34.03 13.41 -45.70
C VAL A 58 35.50 13.64 -45.33
N LYS A 59 35.78 14.07 -44.09
CA LYS A 59 37.15 14.32 -43.64
C LYS A 59 37.96 13.04 -43.36
N ASP A 60 37.30 11.88 -43.38
CA ASP A 60 37.91 10.59 -43.04
C ASP A 60 38.67 10.01 -44.24
N VAL A 61 39.81 10.61 -44.56
CA VAL A 61 40.72 10.19 -45.64
C VAL A 61 41.80 9.22 -45.15
N GLY A 62 41.49 8.51 -44.06
CA GLY A 62 42.46 7.78 -43.25
C GLY A 62 43.02 8.63 -42.12
N ALA A 63 43.62 7.95 -41.15
CA ALA A 63 44.09 8.56 -39.92
C ALA A 63 45.33 7.86 -39.37
N PHE A 64 46.00 8.52 -38.43
CA PHE A 64 47.13 8.00 -37.71
C PHE A 64 47.03 8.28 -36.20
N ILE A 65 47.72 7.47 -35.42
CA ILE A 65 48.05 7.70 -34.03
C ILE A 65 49.57 7.77 -33.96
N GLY A 66 50.11 8.78 -33.28
CA GLY A 66 51.55 9.01 -33.11
C GLY A 66 52.24 8.02 -32.18
N GLY A 67 51.99 6.72 -32.35
CA GLY A 67 52.47 5.66 -31.47
C GLY A 67 52.09 4.24 -31.93
N TRP A 68 52.27 3.26 -31.04
CA TRP A 68 51.87 1.87 -31.28
C TRP A 68 50.66 1.45 -30.48
N LEU A 69 49.80 0.66 -31.11
CA LEU A 69 48.65 0.03 -30.45
C LEU A 69 48.93 -1.46 -30.19
N LYS A 70 48.64 -1.91 -28.98
CA LYS A 70 48.57 -3.32 -28.60
C LYS A 70 47.43 -3.98 -29.40
N GLU A 71 47.76 -5.08 -30.08
CA GLU A 71 46.85 -5.84 -30.96
C GLU A 71 46.25 -5.03 -32.14
N GLY A 72 46.80 -3.84 -32.44
CA GLY A 72 46.25 -2.95 -33.47
C GLY A 72 44.85 -2.43 -33.13
N ARG A 73 44.43 -2.42 -31.85
CA ARG A 73 43.09 -1.98 -31.45
C ARG A 73 43.13 -0.60 -30.83
N ARG A 74 42.28 0.31 -31.34
CA ARG A 74 42.07 1.64 -30.74
C ARG A 74 40.99 1.55 -29.65
N LYS A 75 41.41 1.24 -28.43
CA LYS A 75 40.60 1.26 -27.19
C LYS A 75 41.45 1.82 -26.05
N ARG A 76 40.80 2.35 -25.00
CA ARG A 76 41.49 2.76 -23.76
C ARG A 76 42.29 1.59 -23.20
N GLY A 77 43.52 1.84 -22.75
CA GLY A 77 44.45 0.81 -22.28
C GLY A 77 45.19 0.02 -23.37
N ASN A 78 44.85 0.18 -24.66
CA ASN A 78 45.54 -0.50 -25.76
C ASN A 78 46.63 0.35 -26.45
N THR A 79 46.83 1.61 -26.05
CA THR A 79 47.98 2.40 -26.52
C THR A 79 49.23 1.95 -25.79
N GLN A 80 50.18 1.34 -26.50
CA GLN A 80 51.40 0.81 -25.89
C GLN A 80 52.41 1.92 -25.61
N GLN A 81 52.61 2.81 -26.59
CA GLN A 81 53.53 3.93 -26.50
C GLN A 81 53.19 5.01 -27.51
N ARG A 82 53.63 6.25 -27.26
CA ARG A 82 53.54 7.41 -28.16
C ARG A 82 54.95 7.93 -28.45
N SER A 83 55.25 8.17 -29.73
CA SER A 83 56.49 8.84 -30.16
C SER A 83 56.23 10.26 -30.68
N LEU A 84 54.96 10.65 -30.83
CA LEU A 84 54.54 12.00 -31.18
C LEU A 84 53.46 12.51 -30.21
N VAL A 85 53.60 13.75 -29.78
CA VAL A 85 52.51 14.54 -29.21
C VAL A 85 51.73 15.18 -30.35
N THR A 86 50.42 14.97 -30.36
CA THR A 86 49.53 15.47 -31.41
C THR A 86 48.43 16.29 -30.77
N LEU A 87 48.37 17.57 -31.08
CA LEU A 87 47.43 18.53 -30.49
C LEU A 87 46.48 19.06 -31.57
N ASP A 88 45.16 18.89 -31.39
CA ASP A 88 44.12 19.43 -32.27
C ASP A 88 43.77 20.86 -31.82
N ALA A 89 44.28 21.85 -32.54
CA ALA A 89 44.15 23.27 -32.23
C ALA A 89 42.97 23.87 -33.01
N ASP A 90 41.82 23.95 -32.35
CA ASP A 90 40.52 24.19 -32.98
C ASP A 90 40.00 25.64 -32.78
N SER A 91 40.61 26.39 -31.85
CA SER A 91 40.20 27.74 -31.44
C SER A 91 41.39 28.71 -31.41
N THR A 92 42.17 28.77 -32.48
CA THR A 92 43.45 29.51 -32.50
C THR A 92 43.29 30.97 -32.95
N THR A 93 44.27 31.79 -32.58
CA THR A 93 44.48 33.13 -33.16
C THR A 93 45.01 33.02 -34.60
N LEU A 94 45.01 34.14 -35.34
CA LEU A 94 45.61 34.21 -36.69
C LEU A 94 47.12 33.97 -36.66
N ASP A 95 47.77 34.37 -35.57
CA ASP A 95 49.23 34.35 -35.41
C ASP A 95 49.72 33.07 -34.68
N PHE A 96 48.85 32.07 -34.45
CA PHE A 96 49.17 30.90 -33.62
C PHE A 96 50.42 30.15 -34.06
N TRP A 97 50.65 29.98 -35.36
CA TRP A 97 51.85 29.31 -35.84
C TRP A 97 53.11 30.17 -35.65
N ASP A 98 53.00 31.49 -35.85
CA ASP A 98 54.10 32.41 -35.60
C ASP A 98 54.47 32.43 -34.11
N ASP A 99 53.47 32.36 -33.22
CA ASP A 99 53.67 32.23 -31.77
C ASP A 99 54.38 30.91 -31.42
N VAL A 100 54.00 29.79 -32.04
CA VAL A 100 54.69 28.51 -31.85
C VAL A 100 56.14 28.59 -32.32
N GLN A 101 56.41 29.20 -33.49
CA GLN A 101 57.76 29.38 -34.01
C GLN A 101 58.63 30.28 -33.11
N LEU A 102 58.03 31.24 -32.42
CA LEU A 102 58.74 32.16 -31.52
C LEU A 102 58.97 31.55 -30.13
N LEU A 103 58.03 30.76 -29.62
CA LEU A 103 58.01 30.27 -28.24
C LEU A 103 58.60 28.85 -28.08
N PHE A 104 58.78 28.10 -29.16
CA PHE A 104 59.16 26.68 -29.09
C PHE A 104 60.54 26.39 -29.68
N ASP A 105 61.48 26.03 -28.80
CA ASP A 105 62.87 25.73 -29.16
C ASP A 105 63.10 24.27 -29.64
N HIS A 106 62.06 23.57 -30.08
CA HIS A 106 62.11 22.17 -30.49
C HIS A 106 61.45 21.91 -31.85
N ALA A 107 61.71 20.73 -32.42
CA ALA A 107 61.04 20.29 -33.64
C ALA A 107 59.52 20.28 -33.46
N ALA A 108 58.82 20.79 -34.48
CA ALA A 108 57.37 20.70 -34.59
C ALA A 108 56.96 20.73 -36.06
N ALA A 109 55.79 20.18 -36.38
CA ALA A 109 55.14 20.35 -37.66
C ALA A 109 53.69 20.75 -37.45
N VAL A 110 53.17 21.55 -38.38
CA VAL A 110 51.78 21.97 -38.36
C VAL A 110 51.12 21.66 -39.69
N TYR A 111 49.83 21.32 -39.66
CA TYR A 111 48.99 21.33 -40.84
C TYR A 111 47.55 21.72 -40.52
N THR A 112 46.84 22.27 -41.50
CA THR A 112 45.45 22.68 -41.31
C THR A 112 44.49 21.50 -41.22
N THR A 113 43.44 21.64 -40.40
CA THR A 113 42.35 20.66 -40.37
C THR A 113 41.38 20.89 -41.53
N HIS A 114 40.55 19.89 -41.84
CA HIS A 114 39.54 20.00 -42.90
C HIS A 114 38.55 21.17 -42.71
N SER A 115 38.36 21.61 -41.46
CA SER A 115 37.47 22.71 -41.10
C SER A 115 38.16 24.08 -41.05
N HIS A 116 39.42 24.16 -41.50
CA HIS A 116 40.20 25.38 -41.49
C HIS A 116 39.57 26.50 -42.36
N LEU A 117 39.64 27.74 -41.86
CA LEU A 117 39.24 28.95 -42.58
C LEU A 117 40.28 30.04 -42.36
N VAL A 118 40.51 30.91 -43.35
CA VAL A 118 41.47 32.02 -43.26
C VAL A 118 41.23 32.92 -42.04
N LYS A 119 39.95 33.21 -41.71
CA LYS A 119 39.57 34.04 -40.55
C LYS A 119 39.27 33.25 -39.27
N GLY A 120 39.40 31.92 -39.33
CA GLY A 120 39.13 31.01 -38.22
C GLY A 120 40.04 29.80 -38.36
N PRO A 121 41.36 30.01 -38.22
CA PRO A 121 42.33 28.98 -38.51
C PRO A 121 42.21 27.84 -37.51
N ARG A 122 42.43 26.63 -38.01
CA ARG A 122 42.45 25.39 -37.25
C ARG A 122 43.62 24.55 -37.72
N TYR A 123 44.37 24.03 -36.77
CA TYR A 123 45.63 23.34 -37.01
C TYR A 123 45.71 22.03 -36.24
N ARG A 124 46.60 21.16 -36.67
CA ARG A 124 47.15 20.10 -35.84
C ARG A 124 48.63 20.34 -35.67
N LEU A 125 49.04 20.50 -34.42
CA LEU A 125 50.43 20.64 -34.03
C LEU A 125 50.97 19.25 -33.67
N ILE A 126 52.08 18.88 -34.31
CA ILE A 126 52.72 17.58 -34.17
C ILE A 126 54.15 17.80 -33.66
N ILE A 127 54.48 17.19 -32.53
CA ILE A 127 55.75 17.37 -31.85
C ILE A 127 56.41 15.99 -31.70
N PRO A 128 57.58 15.74 -32.33
CA PRO A 128 58.32 14.50 -32.17
C PRO A 128 59.07 14.45 -30.83
N LEU A 129 59.11 13.27 -30.23
CA LEU A 129 59.74 13.00 -28.94
C LEU A 129 61.04 12.22 -29.10
N SER A 130 62.10 12.61 -28.37
CA SER A 130 63.42 11.96 -28.42
C SER A 130 63.39 10.49 -27.96
N ARG A 131 62.41 10.11 -27.12
CA ARG A 131 62.07 8.73 -26.78
C ARG A 131 60.56 8.49 -26.83
N PRO A 132 60.10 7.25 -27.08
CA PRO A 132 58.71 6.87 -26.86
C PRO A 132 58.33 7.01 -25.37
N VAL A 133 57.07 7.41 -25.13
CA VAL A 133 56.46 7.54 -23.81
C VAL A 133 55.30 6.57 -23.65
N THR A 134 55.00 6.17 -22.42
CA THR A 134 53.82 5.33 -22.13
C THR A 134 52.52 6.12 -22.28
N ALA A 135 51.38 5.44 -22.25
CA ALA A 135 50.08 6.11 -22.23
C ALA A 135 49.89 7.00 -20.99
N GLU A 136 50.50 6.63 -19.86
CA GLU A 136 50.43 7.37 -18.59
C GLU A 136 51.29 8.64 -18.63
N GLU A 137 52.46 8.57 -19.25
CA GLU A 137 53.34 9.74 -19.44
C GLU A 137 52.77 10.72 -20.48
N TYR A 138 51.99 10.23 -21.45
CA TYR A 138 51.53 11.03 -22.59
C TYR A 138 50.59 12.18 -22.19
N GLU A 139 49.58 11.93 -21.35
CA GLU A 139 48.60 12.95 -20.99
C GLU A 139 49.21 14.16 -20.25
N PRO A 140 49.97 13.99 -19.15
CA PRO A 140 50.65 15.12 -18.49
C PRO A 140 51.65 15.81 -19.43
N LEU A 141 52.40 15.05 -20.23
CA LEU A 141 53.32 15.61 -21.21
C LEU A 141 52.59 16.50 -22.24
N ALA A 142 51.50 16.01 -22.81
CA ALA A 142 50.72 16.72 -23.82
C ALA A 142 50.04 17.98 -23.25
N ARG A 143 49.55 17.91 -22.00
CA ARG A 143 48.98 19.06 -21.29
C ARG A 143 50.04 20.12 -20.97
N LYS A 144 51.24 19.70 -20.53
CA LYS A 144 52.35 20.63 -20.27
C LYS A 144 52.81 21.33 -21.54
N LEU A 145 52.91 20.59 -22.64
CA LEU A 145 53.25 21.18 -23.94
C LEU A 145 52.17 22.13 -24.46
N ALA A 146 50.89 21.81 -24.23
CA ALA A 146 49.78 22.70 -24.59
C ALA A 146 49.74 23.99 -23.74
N GLU A 147 50.21 23.94 -22.49
CA GLU A 147 50.31 25.11 -21.60
C GLU A 147 51.16 26.23 -22.23
N PHE A 148 52.30 25.87 -22.86
CA PHE A 148 53.19 26.85 -23.52
C PHE A 148 52.52 27.65 -24.63
N PHE A 149 51.51 27.08 -25.28
CA PHE A 149 50.80 27.70 -26.40
C PHE A 149 49.39 28.15 -26.03
N GLY A 150 49.03 28.13 -24.74
CA GLY A 150 47.70 28.44 -24.23
C GLY A 150 46.73 27.26 -24.35
N MET A 151 46.32 26.73 -23.19
CA MET A 151 45.43 25.56 -23.08
C MET A 151 44.11 25.69 -23.84
N ASP A 152 43.54 26.90 -23.91
CA ASP A 152 42.24 27.15 -24.54
C ASP A 152 42.27 27.06 -26.08
N ASN A 153 43.45 26.99 -26.69
CA ASN A 153 43.58 26.80 -28.14
C ASN A 153 43.25 25.36 -28.58
N PHE A 154 43.38 24.37 -27.68
CA PHE A 154 43.34 22.94 -28.01
C PHE A 154 42.04 22.26 -27.56
N ASP A 155 41.58 21.26 -28.31
CA ASP A 155 40.45 20.42 -27.93
C ASP A 155 40.80 19.54 -26.70
N ASP A 156 39.94 19.51 -25.68
CA ASP A 156 40.22 18.83 -24.40
C ASP A 156 40.44 17.31 -24.54
N THR A 157 39.96 16.70 -25.62
CA THR A 157 40.17 15.26 -25.86
C THR A 157 41.49 14.95 -26.57
N THR A 158 42.28 15.96 -26.92
CA THR A 158 43.57 15.77 -27.60
C THR A 158 44.64 15.11 -26.72
N TYR A 159 44.48 15.19 -25.40
CA TYR A 159 45.40 14.63 -24.41
C TYR A 159 45.23 13.13 -24.17
N GLN A 160 44.17 12.52 -24.73
CA GLN A 160 43.95 11.07 -24.65
C GLN A 160 44.99 10.31 -25.49
N ALA A 161 45.64 9.31 -24.91
CA ALA A 161 46.72 8.57 -25.57
C ALA A 161 46.27 7.83 -26.85
N GLU A 162 45.05 7.29 -26.85
CA GLU A 162 44.41 6.61 -27.99
C GLU A 162 43.84 7.56 -29.06
N ARG A 163 43.96 8.89 -28.87
CA ARG A 163 43.42 9.87 -29.80
C ARG A 163 44.11 9.78 -31.16
N LEU A 164 43.29 9.65 -32.21
CA LEU A 164 43.73 9.68 -33.60
C LEU A 164 43.71 11.10 -34.16
N MET A 165 44.57 11.32 -35.14
CA MET A 165 44.54 12.47 -36.03
C MET A 165 44.24 12.03 -37.46
N TYR A 166 43.35 12.75 -38.15
CA TYR A 166 43.12 12.49 -39.57
C TYR A 166 44.32 12.94 -40.39
N TRP A 167 44.61 12.23 -41.48
CA TRP A 167 45.56 12.74 -42.47
C TRP A 167 45.03 14.06 -43.06
N PRO A 168 45.93 14.94 -43.55
CA PRO A 168 45.53 16.23 -44.09
C PRO A 168 44.55 16.09 -45.25
N SER A 169 43.46 16.87 -45.20
CA SER A 169 42.49 16.99 -46.28
C SER A 169 41.83 18.36 -46.25
N HIS A 170 41.34 18.80 -47.41
CA HIS A 170 40.57 20.03 -47.55
C HIS A 170 39.55 19.91 -48.68
N SER A 171 38.47 20.68 -48.57
CA SER A 171 37.46 20.86 -49.63
C SER A 171 38.07 21.41 -50.92
N ILE A 172 37.39 21.24 -52.06
CA ILE A 172 37.94 21.54 -53.39
C ILE A 172 38.39 23.00 -53.57
N ASP A 173 37.76 23.93 -52.84
CA ASP A 173 38.04 25.36 -52.80
C ASP A 173 38.62 25.81 -51.43
N GLY A 174 39.00 24.87 -50.57
CA GLY A 174 39.58 25.13 -49.26
C GLY A 174 41.08 25.42 -49.31
N GLU A 175 41.55 26.31 -48.44
CA GLU A 175 42.98 26.58 -48.29
C GLU A 175 43.66 25.55 -47.38
N TYR A 176 44.85 25.11 -47.79
CA TYR A 176 45.68 24.19 -47.04
C TYR A 176 47.03 24.82 -46.72
N PHE A 177 47.41 24.78 -45.44
CA PHE A 177 48.69 25.27 -44.95
C PHE A 177 49.40 24.16 -44.17
N THR A 178 50.71 24.05 -44.37
CA THR A 178 51.59 23.19 -43.58
C THR A 178 52.98 23.80 -43.54
N ASP A 179 53.63 23.67 -42.39
CA ASP A 179 54.99 24.16 -42.15
C ASP A 179 55.65 23.34 -41.04
N ASN A 180 56.98 23.49 -40.87
CA ASN A 180 57.75 22.74 -39.88
C ASN A 180 58.93 23.54 -39.29
N ILE A 181 59.27 23.23 -38.04
CA ILE A 181 60.46 23.72 -37.33
C ILE A 181 61.48 22.57 -37.28
N ASP A 182 62.71 22.84 -37.72
CA ASP A 182 63.82 21.86 -37.79
C ASP A 182 64.84 22.12 -36.67
N LEU A 183 64.48 21.71 -35.45
CA LEU A 183 65.24 21.87 -34.19
C LEU A 183 65.31 20.51 -33.44
N PRO A 184 66.08 20.39 -32.34
CA PRO A 184 66.11 19.15 -31.55
C PRO A 184 64.72 18.68 -31.10
N TRP A 185 64.52 17.36 -31.04
CA TRP A 185 63.25 16.79 -30.58
C TRP A 185 63.06 17.00 -29.08
N VAL A 186 61.81 17.00 -28.62
CA VAL A 186 61.48 17.19 -27.20
C VAL A 186 61.94 16.00 -26.38
N ASP A 187 62.66 16.24 -25.29
CA ASP A 187 62.90 15.23 -24.26
C ASP A 187 61.70 15.14 -23.30
N PRO A 188 60.95 14.02 -23.29
CA PRO A 188 59.81 13.87 -22.39
C PRO A 188 60.17 14.01 -20.92
N ASP A 189 61.35 13.54 -20.51
CA ASP A 189 61.77 13.57 -19.11
C ASP A 189 62.01 15.00 -18.62
N GLU A 190 62.56 15.86 -19.49
CA GLU A 190 62.75 17.28 -19.19
C GLU A 190 61.41 17.98 -18.95
N ILE A 191 60.41 17.74 -19.80
CA ILE A 191 59.08 18.35 -19.65
C ILE A 191 58.36 17.82 -18.42
N LEU A 192 58.38 16.49 -18.19
CA LEU A 192 57.72 15.89 -17.03
C LEU A 192 58.37 16.31 -15.70
N SER A 193 59.67 16.62 -15.69
CA SER A 193 60.38 17.12 -14.50
C SER A 193 59.97 18.53 -14.07
N GLN A 194 59.20 19.25 -14.90
CA GLN A 194 58.67 20.57 -14.55
C GLN A 194 57.47 20.51 -13.60
N TYR A 195 56.87 19.32 -13.42
CA TYR A 195 55.86 19.08 -12.41
C TYR A 195 56.50 18.79 -11.04
N GLU A 196 55.83 19.20 -9.97
CA GLU A 196 56.21 18.77 -8.61
C GLU A 196 56.00 17.25 -8.45
N ASP A 197 54.86 16.75 -8.92
CA ASP A 197 54.64 15.33 -9.22
C ASP A 197 53.72 15.21 -10.44
N TRP A 198 54.24 14.76 -11.58
CA TRP A 198 53.43 14.56 -12.78
C TRP A 198 52.45 13.39 -12.64
N ARG A 199 52.62 12.51 -11.65
CA ARG A 199 51.66 11.44 -11.35
C ARG A 199 50.43 11.94 -10.59
N ASP A 200 50.48 13.15 -10.03
CA ASP A 200 49.34 13.80 -9.42
C ASP A 200 48.65 14.71 -10.43
N ALA A 201 47.44 14.30 -10.85
CA ALA A 201 46.64 14.99 -11.86
C ALA A 201 46.18 16.40 -11.43
N SER A 202 46.26 16.73 -10.13
CA SER A 202 45.92 18.08 -9.64
C SER A 202 46.92 19.15 -10.08
N PHE A 203 48.15 18.77 -10.41
CA PHE A 203 49.13 19.69 -10.98
C PHE A 203 48.98 19.87 -12.49
N TRP A 204 48.12 19.08 -13.16
CA TRP A 204 47.99 19.14 -14.61
C TRP A 204 47.21 20.38 -15.03
N PRO A 205 47.70 21.13 -16.04
CA PRO A 205 46.95 22.23 -16.62
C PRO A 205 45.57 21.77 -17.14
N GLU A 206 44.53 22.56 -16.86
CA GLU A 206 43.17 22.37 -17.40
C GLU A 206 42.75 23.60 -18.21
N SER A 207 41.92 23.38 -19.25
CA SER A 207 41.30 24.48 -19.99
C SER A 207 40.13 25.09 -19.22
N SER A 208 39.78 26.34 -19.53
CA SER A 208 38.60 27.00 -18.93
C SER A 208 37.28 26.29 -19.26
N ARG A 209 37.25 25.49 -20.33
CA ARG A 209 36.08 24.72 -20.80
C ARG A 209 35.81 23.46 -19.99
N GLY A 210 36.83 22.86 -19.36
CA GLY A 210 36.69 21.63 -18.57
C GLY A 210 35.68 21.77 -17.41
N HIS A 211 35.53 22.96 -16.84
CA HIS A 211 34.53 23.25 -15.80
C HIS A 211 33.10 23.33 -16.38
N SER A 212 32.95 23.89 -17.59
CA SER A 212 31.65 24.05 -18.26
C SER A 212 31.01 22.73 -18.73
N ILE A 213 31.83 21.72 -19.05
CA ILE A 213 31.36 20.38 -19.45
C ILE A 213 30.75 19.65 -18.25
N ARG A 214 31.38 19.77 -17.08
CA ARG A 214 30.91 19.17 -15.82
C ARG A 214 29.58 19.78 -15.36
N GLU A 215 29.44 21.11 -15.40
CA GLU A 215 28.16 21.77 -15.14
C GLU A 215 27.04 21.31 -16.08
N ARG A 216 27.36 21.08 -17.36
CA ARG A 216 26.39 20.61 -18.35
C ARG A 216 25.97 19.15 -18.08
N GLN A 217 26.88 18.31 -17.62
CA GLN A 217 26.56 16.94 -17.20
C GLN A 217 25.71 16.92 -15.93
N ALA A 218 26.04 17.73 -14.92
CA ALA A 218 25.26 17.88 -13.68
C ALA A 218 23.84 18.38 -13.98
N LYS A 219 23.69 19.43 -14.80
CA LYS A 219 22.38 19.94 -15.25
C LYS A 219 21.55 18.88 -16.00
N LYS A 220 22.20 17.98 -16.74
CA LYS A 220 21.52 16.89 -17.46
C LYS A 220 21.13 15.74 -16.53
N ALA A 221 21.93 15.44 -15.51
CA ALA A 221 21.69 14.36 -14.55
C ALA A 221 20.56 14.68 -13.55
N GLY A 222 20.31 15.97 -13.31
CA GLY A 222 19.35 16.47 -12.31
C GLY A 222 19.85 16.24 -10.86
N ASP A 223 19.22 16.87 -9.88
CA ASP A 223 19.59 16.70 -8.48
C ASP A 223 19.28 15.27 -8.01
N PRO A 224 20.28 14.46 -7.59
CA PRO A 224 20.04 13.10 -7.11
C PRO A 224 19.16 13.05 -5.85
N LEU A 225 19.19 14.09 -5.01
CA LEU A 225 18.42 14.15 -3.76
C LEU A 225 16.93 14.44 -4.01
N GLU A 226 16.57 15.02 -5.15
CA GLU A 226 15.18 15.27 -5.55
C GLU A 226 14.57 14.08 -6.32
N LYS A 227 15.37 13.08 -6.69
CA LYS A 227 14.87 11.90 -7.41
C LYS A 227 13.90 11.11 -6.54
N LYS A 228 12.82 10.62 -7.16
CA LYS A 228 11.87 9.70 -6.52
C LYS A 228 12.35 8.25 -6.62
N GLY A 229 11.86 7.41 -5.71
CA GLY A 229 12.17 5.98 -5.69
C GLY A 229 13.57 5.66 -5.17
N VAL A 230 14.00 4.41 -5.40
CA VAL A 230 15.20 3.83 -4.76
C VAL A 230 16.49 4.61 -5.02
N VAL A 231 16.68 5.20 -6.22
CA VAL A 231 17.89 5.98 -6.53
C VAL A 231 17.98 7.21 -5.63
N GLY A 232 16.88 7.96 -5.48
CA GLY A 232 16.88 9.14 -4.64
C GLY A 232 16.89 8.81 -3.15
N ALA A 233 16.17 7.77 -2.73
CA ALA A 233 16.21 7.30 -1.34
C ALA A 233 17.64 6.86 -0.96
N PHE A 234 18.34 6.15 -1.84
CA PHE A 234 19.74 5.78 -1.63
C PHE A 234 20.63 7.01 -1.52
N CYS A 235 20.53 7.98 -2.43
CA CYS A 235 21.34 9.20 -2.40
C CYS A 235 21.02 10.12 -1.21
N ARG A 236 19.81 10.07 -0.64
CA ARG A 236 19.45 10.78 0.61
C ARG A 236 19.93 10.05 1.86
N THR A 237 20.11 8.73 1.78
CA THR A 237 20.62 7.90 2.89
C THR A 237 22.15 7.95 2.94
N TYR A 238 22.79 7.87 1.78
CA TYR A 238 24.24 7.85 1.61
C TYR A 238 24.67 8.96 0.65
N ASP A 239 25.43 9.92 1.16
CA ASP A 239 26.21 10.84 0.33
C ASP A 239 27.40 10.10 -0.32
N ILE A 240 28.18 10.79 -1.16
CA ILE A 240 29.32 10.16 -1.86
C ILE A 240 30.33 9.57 -0.88
N VAL A 241 30.64 10.29 0.21
CA VAL A 241 31.65 9.90 1.19
C VAL A 241 31.20 8.65 1.96
N SER A 242 30.01 8.69 2.55
CA SER A 242 29.44 7.55 3.29
C SER A 242 29.20 6.34 2.39
N ALA A 243 28.86 6.53 1.11
CA ALA A 243 28.77 5.44 0.15
C ALA A 243 30.14 4.78 -0.11
N ILE A 244 31.21 5.57 -0.22
CA ILE A 244 32.57 5.03 -0.34
C ILE A 244 32.97 4.27 0.92
N GLU A 245 32.80 4.86 2.10
CA GLU A 245 33.19 4.26 3.37
C GLU A 245 32.42 2.97 3.68
N THR A 246 31.14 2.92 3.30
CA THR A 246 30.26 1.77 3.60
C THR A 246 30.41 0.65 2.58
N PHE A 247 30.46 0.98 1.28
CA PHE A 247 30.33 -0.01 0.21
C PHE A 247 31.59 -0.21 -0.62
N LEU A 248 32.51 0.76 -0.65
CA LEU A 248 33.73 0.74 -1.47
C LEU A 248 35.04 0.98 -0.68
N PRO A 249 35.18 0.53 0.59
CA PRO A 249 36.36 0.87 1.41
C PRO A 249 37.67 0.25 0.90
N ASP A 250 37.57 -0.90 0.21
CA ASP A 250 38.73 -1.58 -0.38
C ASP A 250 39.04 -1.10 -1.81
N ILE A 251 38.22 -0.20 -2.36
CA ILE A 251 38.36 0.33 -3.73
C ILE A 251 38.91 1.75 -3.70
N TYR A 252 38.51 2.58 -2.73
CA TYR A 252 38.96 3.96 -2.60
C TYR A 252 39.66 4.22 -1.26
N GLY A 253 40.84 4.84 -1.34
CA GLY A 253 41.62 5.30 -0.18
C GLY A 253 41.57 6.82 0.00
N SER A 254 41.57 7.27 1.26
CA SER A 254 41.60 8.70 1.59
C SER A 254 42.93 9.35 1.19
N THR A 255 42.85 10.58 0.68
CA THR A 255 44.03 11.42 0.37
C THR A 255 44.38 12.43 1.46
N GLY A 256 43.61 12.45 2.56
CA GLY A 256 43.71 13.51 3.58
C GLY A 256 43.04 14.84 3.19
N ARG A 257 42.52 14.97 1.97
CA ARG A 257 41.59 16.03 1.56
C ARG A 257 40.16 15.48 1.54
N GLU A 258 39.20 16.26 2.03
CA GLU A 258 37.81 15.84 2.17
C GLU A 258 37.10 15.64 0.81
N ASP A 259 37.52 16.38 -0.22
CA ASP A 259 36.93 16.36 -1.56
C ASP A 259 37.58 15.35 -2.52
N ARG A 260 38.58 14.57 -2.08
CA ARG A 260 39.38 13.73 -2.98
C ARG A 260 39.70 12.33 -2.46
N TRP A 261 39.51 11.36 -3.34
CA TRP A 261 39.76 9.95 -3.07
C TRP A 261 40.68 9.32 -4.13
N THR A 262 41.48 8.35 -3.70
CA THR A 262 42.40 7.59 -4.56
C THR A 262 41.78 6.26 -4.91
N PHE A 263 41.66 5.94 -6.20
CA PHE A 263 41.33 4.59 -6.64
C PHE A 263 42.54 3.67 -6.38
N LEU A 264 42.38 2.68 -5.48
CA LEU A 264 43.49 1.90 -4.93
C LEU A 264 44.18 0.97 -5.94
N GLU A 265 43.44 0.53 -6.98
CA GLU A 265 44.02 -0.24 -8.09
C GLU A 265 44.64 0.65 -9.18
N GLY A 266 44.55 1.98 -9.02
CA GLY A 266 45.14 2.96 -9.92
C GLY A 266 46.62 3.24 -9.64
N SER A 267 47.32 3.78 -10.63
CA SER A 267 48.73 4.18 -10.52
C SER A 267 48.91 5.62 -10.00
N THR A 268 47.83 6.39 -9.83
CA THR A 268 47.84 7.78 -9.35
C THR A 268 46.99 8.01 -8.10
N SER A 269 47.36 8.98 -7.27
CA SER A 269 46.62 9.38 -6.07
C SER A 269 45.67 10.55 -6.32
N GLY A 270 44.50 10.56 -5.66
CA GLY A 270 43.56 11.68 -5.65
C GLY A 270 42.79 11.94 -6.96
N GLY A 271 42.57 10.88 -7.74
CA GLY A 271 41.91 10.94 -9.05
C GLY A 271 40.39 11.09 -9.00
N LEU A 272 39.72 10.69 -7.92
CA LEU A 272 38.27 10.89 -7.73
C LEU A 272 38.04 12.20 -6.98
N VAL A 273 37.25 13.10 -7.57
CA VAL A 273 36.92 14.41 -6.98
C VAL A 273 35.42 14.49 -6.72
N ILE A 274 35.05 14.96 -5.52
CA ILE A 274 33.66 15.15 -5.08
C ILE A 274 33.22 16.59 -5.39
N TYR A 275 32.01 16.73 -5.90
CA TYR A 275 31.41 18.02 -6.28
C TYR A 275 30.03 18.18 -5.65
N ASP A 276 29.80 19.35 -5.06
CA ASP A 276 28.55 19.75 -4.41
C ASP A 276 28.00 18.71 -3.42
N ASP A 277 28.88 17.88 -2.84
CA ASP A 277 28.57 16.71 -1.99
C ASP A 277 27.59 15.68 -2.59
N LYS A 278 27.28 15.82 -3.89
CA LYS A 278 26.23 15.05 -4.59
C LYS A 278 26.78 14.19 -5.71
N PHE A 279 27.91 14.58 -6.29
CA PHE A 279 28.50 13.93 -7.44
C PHE A 279 29.97 13.61 -7.22
N ALA A 280 30.43 12.53 -7.84
CA ALA A 280 31.84 12.22 -7.98
C ALA A 280 32.21 12.19 -9.46
N TYR A 281 33.43 12.63 -9.79
CA TYR A 281 34.02 12.49 -11.11
C TYR A 281 35.44 11.96 -10.98
N SER A 282 35.74 10.87 -11.69
CA SER A 282 37.09 10.33 -11.73
C SER A 282 37.84 10.82 -12.96
N HIS A 283 38.98 11.46 -12.73
CA HIS A 283 39.93 11.86 -13.76
C HIS A 283 40.87 10.71 -14.14
N HIS A 284 40.77 9.55 -13.49
CA HIS A 284 41.65 8.43 -13.73
C HIS A 284 41.13 7.52 -14.84
N GLY A 285 41.98 7.20 -15.80
CA GLY A 285 41.55 6.46 -16.98
C GLY A 285 41.32 4.96 -16.78
N THR A 286 41.81 4.39 -15.69
CA THR A 286 41.56 2.98 -15.34
C THR A 286 40.45 2.81 -14.30
N ASP A 287 39.91 3.89 -13.75
CA ASP A 287 38.78 3.83 -12.84
C ASP A 287 37.51 3.46 -13.64
N PRO A 288 36.71 2.46 -13.22
CA PRO A 288 35.42 2.14 -13.84
C PRO A 288 34.47 3.33 -14.03
N VAL A 289 34.52 4.34 -13.14
CA VAL A 289 33.74 5.59 -13.26
C VAL A 289 34.50 6.73 -13.96
N GLY A 290 35.64 6.43 -14.59
CA GLY A 290 36.46 7.39 -15.31
C GLY A 290 35.68 8.16 -16.38
N ASP A 291 35.85 9.48 -16.39
CA ASP A 291 35.17 10.43 -17.29
C ASP A 291 33.63 10.48 -17.19
N GLN A 292 33.07 9.98 -16.08
CA GLN A 292 31.63 10.00 -15.81
C GLN A 292 31.34 10.76 -14.51
N LEU A 293 30.39 11.69 -14.58
CA LEU A 293 29.81 12.30 -13.39
C LEU A 293 28.75 11.35 -12.81
N VAL A 294 29.03 10.77 -11.65
CA VAL A 294 28.18 9.76 -10.99
C VAL A 294 27.65 10.28 -9.65
N ASN A 295 26.44 9.89 -9.28
CA ASN A 295 25.91 10.07 -7.92
C ASN A 295 26.27 8.85 -7.05
N ALA A 296 25.95 8.87 -5.76
CA ALA A 296 26.27 7.78 -4.83
C ALA A 296 25.73 6.40 -5.29
N PHE A 297 24.50 6.35 -5.79
CA PHE A 297 23.91 5.11 -6.31
C PHE A 297 24.67 4.58 -7.52
N ASP A 298 25.00 5.45 -8.48
CA ASP A 298 25.72 5.07 -9.70
C ASP A 298 27.19 4.72 -9.43
N LEU A 299 27.83 5.38 -8.45
CA LEU A 299 29.18 5.08 -8.01
C LEU A 299 29.26 3.63 -7.50
N VAL A 300 28.39 3.26 -6.55
CA VAL A 300 28.34 1.90 -6.01
C VAL A 300 27.92 0.89 -7.08
N ARG A 301 26.92 1.24 -7.93
CA ARG A 301 26.45 0.38 -9.02
C ARG A 301 27.58 -0.03 -9.97
N ILE A 302 28.34 0.94 -10.46
CA ILE A 302 29.36 0.70 -11.49
C ILE A 302 30.50 -0.14 -10.91
N HIS A 303 30.91 0.12 -9.67
CA HIS A 303 31.99 -0.62 -9.04
C HIS A 303 31.62 -2.05 -8.63
N LEU A 304 30.42 -2.27 -8.06
CA LEU A 304 30.02 -3.60 -7.59
C LEU A 304 29.39 -4.48 -8.68
N PHE A 305 28.72 -3.86 -9.66
CA PHE A 305 27.87 -4.58 -10.61
C PHE A 305 28.12 -4.21 -12.08
N GLY A 306 29.09 -3.33 -12.37
CA GLY A 306 29.35 -2.81 -13.72
C GLY A 306 29.71 -3.89 -14.74
N ASP A 307 30.37 -4.96 -14.31
CA ASP A 307 30.75 -6.10 -15.17
C ASP A 307 29.53 -6.82 -15.77
N LEU A 308 28.34 -6.68 -15.17
CA LEU A 308 27.11 -7.27 -15.71
C LEU A 308 26.63 -6.58 -17.00
N ASP A 309 27.20 -5.43 -17.35
CA ASP A 309 26.78 -4.61 -18.49
C ASP A 309 27.59 -4.85 -19.78
N GLU A 310 28.57 -5.77 -19.79
CA GLU A 310 29.48 -6.01 -20.93
C GLU A 310 28.77 -6.21 -22.29
N ASP A 311 27.64 -6.92 -22.29
CA ASP A 311 26.86 -7.26 -23.49
C ASP A 311 25.68 -6.29 -23.78
N VAL A 312 25.56 -5.22 -23.00
CA VAL A 312 24.45 -4.27 -23.14
C VAL A 312 24.61 -3.41 -24.40
N LYS A 313 23.56 -3.34 -25.22
CA LYS A 313 23.58 -2.52 -26.44
C LYS A 313 23.71 -1.04 -26.08
N PRO A 314 24.53 -0.24 -26.80
CA PRO A 314 24.71 1.20 -26.52
C PRO A 314 23.43 2.06 -26.55
N THR A 315 22.35 1.57 -27.16
CA THR A 315 21.06 2.27 -27.23
C THR A 315 20.11 1.92 -26.07
N THR A 316 20.51 1.00 -25.20
CA THR A 316 19.72 0.58 -24.03
C THR A 316 19.69 1.72 -23.02
N ARG A 317 18.53 1.96 -22.41
CA ARG A 317 18.42 2.92 -21.31
C ARG A 317 19.07 2.36 -20.04
N ILE A 318 19.72 3.22 -19.26
CA ILE A 318 20.46 2.86 -18.04
C ILE A 318 19.58 2.12 -17.03
N ASP A 319 18.31 2.51 -16.90
CA ASP A 319 17.35 1.87 -15.97
C ASP A 319 17.00 0.41 -16.33
N ARG A 320 17.47 -0.09 -17.48
CA ARG A 320 17.32 -1.47 -17.94
C ARG A 320 18.62 -2.27 -17.93
N TYR A 321 19.70 -1.69 -17.40
CA TYR A 321 20.99 -2.37 -17.34
C TYR A 321 20.93 -3.48 -16.28
N PRO A 322 21.53 -4.67 -16.52
CA PRO A 322 21.67 -5.70 -15.50
C PRO A 322 22.29 -5.18 -14.20
N SER A 323 23.32 -4.33 -14.28
CA SER A 323 23.92 -3.68 -13.10
C SER A 323 22.92 -2.81 -12.34
N PHE A 324 22.02 -2.13 -13.05
CA PHE A 324 21.00 -1.27 -12.45
C PHE A 324 19.95 -2.12 -11.71
N LYS A 325 19.58 -3.27 -12.25
CA LYS A 325 18.70 -4.23 -11.55
C LYS A 325 19.38 -4.74 -10.27
N ALA A 326 20.63 -5.20 -10.36
CA ALA A 326 21.38 -5.70 -9.21
C ALA A 326 21.56 -4.64 -8.11
N MET A 327 21.91 -3.40 -8.47
CA MET A 327 22.03 -2.30 -7.51
C MET A 327 20.70 -1.96 -6.85
N ARG A 328 19.57 -2.05 -7.58
CA ARG A 328 18.25 -1.83 -6.98
C ARG A 328 17.92 -2.89 -5.93
N GLU A 329 18.20 -4.16 -6.20
CA GLU A 329 17.99 -5.25 -5.26
C GLU A 329 18.88 -5.05 -4.02
N PHE A 330 20.16 -4.76 -4.23
CA PHE A 330 21.12 -4.45 -3.17
C PHE A 330 20.67 -3.27 -2.27
N ALA A 331 20.26 -2.15 -2.87
CA ALA A 331 19.76 -0.98 -2.14
C ALA A 331 18.46 -1.25 -1.36
N MET A 332 17.64 -2.22 -1.81
CA MET A 332 16.38 -2.59 -1.13
C MET A 332 16.58 -3.55 0.05
N GLU A 333 17.74 -4.21 0.14
CA GLU A 333 18.14 -5.01 1.30
C GLU A 333 18.73 -4.12 2.42
N ASP A 334 19.18 -2.91 2.10
CA ASP A 334 19.65 -1.94 3.08
C ASP A 334 18.52 -1.41 3.97
N LYS A 335 18.67 -1.57 5.29
CA LYS A 335 17.65 -1.21 6.28
C LYS A 335 17.34 0.29 6.26
N GLN A 336 18.35 1.16 6.13
CA GLN A 336 18.16 2.61 6.20
C GLN A 336 17.42 3.12 4.96
N VAL A 337 17.82 2.66 3.77
CA VAL A 337 17.17 3.00 2.50
C VAL A 337 15.72 2.51 2.48
N LYS A 338 15.47 1.28 2.94
CA LYS A 338 14.13 0.71 3.05
C LYS A 338 13.24 1.54 3.98
N THR A 339 13.74 1.93 5.16
CA THR A 339 12.99 2.75 6.11
C THR A 339 12.63 4.12 5.54
N LEU A 340 13.57 4.81 4.90
CA LEU A 340 13.32 6.13 4.30
C LEU A 340 12.28 6.06 3.16
N LEU A 341 12.38 5.06 2.28
CA LEU A 341 11.47 4.89 1.15
C LEU A 341 10.03 4.58 1.61
N GLN A 342 9.90 3.88 2.74
CA GLN A 342 8.62 3.59 3.38
C GLN A 342 8.02 4.82 4.08
N SER A 343 8.82 5.58 4.83
CA SER A 343 8.35 6.79 5.51
C SER A 343 7.88 7.85 4.53
N GLU A 344 8.61 8.05 3.41
CA GLU A 344 8.21 9.03 2.38
C GLU A 344 6.87 8.66 1.71
N ARG A 345 6.62 7.37 1.46
CA ARG A 345 5.33 6.90 0.94
C ARG A 345 4.20 7.13 1.93
N LEU A 346 4.44 6.85 3.22
CA LEU A 346 3.44 7.05 4.27
C LEU A 346 3.08 8.52 4.43
N SER A 347 4.05 9.42 4.53
CA SER A 347 3.79 10.87 4.68
C SER A 347 2.95 11.39 3.51
N GLN A 348 3.29 11.00 2.28
CA GLN A 348 2.52 11.40 1.11
C GLN A 348 1.08 10.85 1.13
N ALA A 349 0.91 9.59 1.56
CA ALA A 349 -0.40 8.96 1.60
C ALA A 349 -1.27 9.48 2.75
N LEU A 350 -0.66 9.84 3.89
CA LEU A 350 -1.35 10.48 5.01
C LEU A 350 -1.82 11.89 4.63
N GLU A 351 -1.00 12.71 3.97
CA GLU A 351 -1.40 14.04 3.47
C GLU A 351 -2.66 13.98 2.57
N ASP A 352 -2.82 12.93 1.77
CA ASP A 352 -4.00 12.70 0.93
C ASP A 352 -5.28 12.35 1.72
N PHE A 353 -5.15 11.98 3.01
CA PHE A 353 -6.26 11.73 3.95
C PHE A 353 -6.40 12.83 5.02
N ASP A 354 -5.35 13.62 5.26
CA ASP A 354 -5.22 14.62 6.34
C ASP A 354 -6.14 15.86 6.17
N GLY A 355 -6.99 15.86 5.14
CA GLY A 355 -8.10 16.80 5.08
C GLY A 355 -9.12 16.62 6.22
N GLU A 356 -9.14 15.47 6.92
CA GLU A 356 -10.17 15.15 7.95
C GLU A 356 -9.69 14.35 9.19
N LEU A 357 -8.39 14.12 9.38
CA LEU A 357 -7.84 13.28 10.47
C LEU A 357 -6.91 14.06 11.43
N ASP A 358 -7.47 15.03 12.15
CA ASP A 358 -6.85 15.49 13.39
C ASP A 358 -6.76 14.30 14.38
N GLU A 359 -5.61 14.10 15.03
CA GLU A 359 -5.34 13.16 16.16
C GLU A 359 -4.43 11.92 15.90
N LEU A 360 -3.32 12.05 15.16
CA LEU A 360 -2.18 11.15 15.39
C LEU A 360 -1.16 11.82 16.33
N GLU A 361 -0.89 11.21 17.48
CA GLU A 361 0.16 11.68 18.39
C GLU A 361 1.53 11.68 17.67
N GLU A 362 2.38 12.69 17.91
CA GLU A 362 3.70 12.82 17.26
C GLU A 362 4.60 11.59 17.45
N ASN A 363 4.41 10.82 18.53
CA ASN A 363 5.17 9.61 18.83
C ASN A 363 4.75 8.37 18.01
N ASP A 364 3.62 8.41 17.31
CA ASP A 364 3.10 7.26 16.56
C ASP A 364 3.45 7.29 15.06
N LYS A 365 4.02 8.36 14.51
CA LYS A 365 4.36 8.43 13.07
C LYS A 365 5.34 7.34 12.58
N ASP A 366 5.94 6.58 13.50
CA ASP A 366 6.87 5.47 13.25
C ASP A 366 6.24 4.07 13.46
N TRP A 367 4.91 3.94 13.67
CA TRP A 367 4.26 2.62 13.81
C TRP A 367 4.43 1.77 12.54
N PHE A 368 4.46 2.41 11.38
CA PHE A 368 4.59 1.75 10.08
C PHE A 368 5.95 1.08 9.88
N THR A 369 7.04 1.72 10.34
CA THR A 369 8.41 1.16 10.19
C THR A 369 8.64 -0.05 11.09
N LYS A 370 7.79 -0.22 12.11
CA LYS A 370 7.76 -1.38 13.01
C LYS A 370 6.98 -2.56 12.43
N LEU A 371 6.27 -2.38 11.32
CA LEU A 371 5.54 -3.46 10.67
C LEU A 371 6.49 -4.35 9.86
N ASP A 372 6.52 -5.64 10.19
CA ASP A 372 7.22 -6.65 9.41
C ASP A 372 6.40 -7.04 8.16
N LEU A 373 6.42 -6.16 7.16
CA LEU A 373 5.73 -6.36 5.88
C LEU A 373 6.65 -6.98 4.82
N GLU A 374 6.15 -8.03 4.17
CA GLU A 374 6.78 -8.65 3.00
C GLU A 374 6.70 -7.70 1.80
N ILE A 375 7.82 -7.55 1.09
CA ILE A 375 7.96 -6.71 -0.09
C ILE A 375 8.40 -7.55 -1.30
N ASP A 376 8.03 -7.11 -2.51
CA ASP A 376 8.46 -7.74 -3.76
C ASP A 376 9.83 -7.24 -4.26
N GLU A 377 10.29 -7.78 -5.39
CA GLU A 377 11.56 -7.39 -6.05
C GLU A 377 11.63 -5.91 -6.46
N TYR A 378 10.49 -5.21 -6.47
CA TYR A 378 10.39 -3.78 -6.77
C TYR A 378 10.25 -2.91 -5.52
N GLY A 379 10.25 -3.51 -4.33
CA GLY A 379 10.04 -2.81 -3.06
C GLY A 379 8.60 -2.38 -2.81
N GLN A 380 7.63 -3.03 -3.45
CA GLN A 380 6.21 -2.85 -3.18
C GLN A 380 5.75 -3.83 -2.11
N ILE A 381 4.85 -3.38 -1.24
CA ILE A 381 4.28 -4.26 -0.21
C ILE A 381 3.45 -5.32 -0.90
N MET A 382 3.75 -6.58 -0.62
CA MET A 382 3.05 -7.69 -1.23
C MET A 382 1.60 -7.74 -0.76
N ALA A 383 0.68 -8.05 -1.68
CA ALA A 383 -0.69 -8.39 -1.33
C ALA A 383 -0.75 -9.81 -0.72
N SER A 384 -0.18 -10.02 0.46
CA SER A 384 -0.18 -11.31 1.18
C SER A 384 -1.14 -11.28 2.37
N ALA A 385 -1.64 -12.46 2.78
CA ALA A 385 -2.50 -12.57 3.96
C ALA A 385 -1.75 -12.16 5.24
N LYS A 386 -0.46 -12.50 5.35
CA LYS A 386 0.42 -12.07 6.44
C LYS A 386 0.46 -10.54 6.55
N ASN A 387 0.70 -9.85 5.44
CA ASN A 387 0.78 -8.38 5.43
C ASN A 387 -0.55 -7.74 5.86
N LEU A 388 -1.67 -8.20 5.31
CA LEU A 388 -2.98 -7.66 5.68
C LEU A 388 -3.32 -7.94 7.15
N GLU A 389 -2.97 -9.10 7.70
CA GLU A 389 -3.12 -9.39 9.13
C GLU A 389 -2.27 -8.45 9.99
N VAL A 390 -0.99 -8.25 9.64
CA VAL A 390 -0.09 -7.32 10.33
C VAL A 390 -0.66 -5.89 10.30
N ILE A 391 -1.22 -5.47 9.16
CA ILE A 391 -1.85 -4.16 8.99
C ILE A 391 -3.07 -4.03 9.92
N MET A 392 -4.04 -4.94 9.83
CA MET A 392 -5.29 -4.86 10.63
C MET A 392 -5.02 -4.87 12.14
N LEU A 393 -3.99 -5.61 12.60
CA LEU A 393 -3.67 -5.75 14.02
C LEU A 393 -2.83 -4.61 14.61
N ASN A 394 -2.15 -3.81 13.78
CA ASN A 394 -1.16 -2.84 14.26
C ASN A 394 -1.39 -1.42 13.78
N ASP A 395 -2.09 -1.21 12.67
CA ASP A 395 -2.45 0.12 12.20
C ASP A 395 -3.37 0.82 13.20
N PRO A 396 -2.96 1.95 13.81
CA PRO A 396 -3.77 2.67 14.79
C PRO A 396 -5.14 3.10 14.25
N ASN A 397 -5.27 3.21 12.93
CA ASN A 397 -6.51 3.61 12.29
C ASN A 397 -7.50 2.45 12.05
N LEU A 398 -7.06 1.20 12.23
CA LEU A 398 -7.87 -0.01 11.99
C LEU A 398 -7.96 -0.91 13.23
N LYS A 399 -6.85 -1.01 13.98
CA LYS A 399 -6.67 -1.89 15.13
C LYS A 399 -7.74 -1.66 16.18
N LYS A 400 -8.47 -2.72 16.53
CA LYS A 400 -9.52 -2.70 17.57
C LYS A 400 -10.59 -1.61 17.34
N LYS A 401 -10.94 -1.34 16.08
CA LYS A 401 -12.03 -0.42 15.72
C LYS A 401 -13.23 -1.11 15.07
N ILE A 402 -13.01 -2.25 14.42
CA ILE A 402 -14.02 -3.02 13.68
C ILE A 402 -14.29 -4.34 14.41
N PHE A 403 -15.55 -4.59 14.76
CA PHE A 403 -15.96 -5.69 15.63
C PHE A 403 -17.11 -6.48 15.01
N MET A 404 -17.17 -7.78 15.29
CA MET A 404 -18.39 -8.56 15.08
C MET A 404 -19.28 -8.46 16.32
N ASN A 405 -20.49 -7.94 16.17
CA ASN A 405 -21.54 -8.11 17.17
C ASN A 405 -22.13 -9.52 16.99
N SER A 406 -21.70 -10.45 17.83
CA SER A 406 -22.13 -11.86 17.79
C SER A 406 -23.61 -12.08 18.16
N PHE A 407 -24.26 -11.08 18.77
CA PHE A 407 -25.69 -11.16 19.10
C PHE A 407 -26.59 -10.82 17.91
N SER A 408 -26.22 -9.79 17.14
CA SER A 408 -26.93 -9.39 15.92
C SER A 408 -26.37 -10.02 14.64
N ASN A 409 -25.18 -10.63 14.72
CA ASN A 409 -24.39 -11.13 13.60
C ASN A 409 -24.13 -10.03 12.55
N ARG A 410 -23.79 -8.83 13.01
CA ARG A 410 -23.47 -7.65 12.19
C ARG A 410 -22.11 -7.08 12.56
N ILE A 411 -21.46 -6.47 11.59
CA ILE A 411 -20.21 -5.75 11.81
C ILE A 411 -20.54 -4.37 12.37
N GLU A 412 -19.87 -4.00 13.45
CA GLU A 412 -19.99 -2.70 14.11
C GLU A 412 -18.64 -2.00 14.23
N VAL A 413 -18.68 -0.67 14.23
CA VAL A 413 -17.55 0.22 14.40
C VAL A 413 -17.60 0.81 15.81
N LYS A 414 -16.51 0.68 16.57
CA LYS A 414 -16.40 1.21 17.94
C LYS A 414 -15.63 2.53 18.04
N ASP A 415 -14.96 2.97 16.98
CA ASP A 415 -14.18 4.21 16.96
C ASP A 415 -14.04 4.79 15.53
N ASN A 416 -13.53 6.02 15.39
CA ASN A 416 -13.35 6.70 14.11
C ASN A 416 -12.45 5.91 13.14
N LEU A 417 -12.89 5.82 11.89
CA LEU A 417 -12.15 5.23 10.77
C LEU A 417 -11.60 6.34 9.85
N PRO A 418 -10.54 6.08 9.07
CA PRO A 418 -9.93 7.08 8.18
C PRO A 418 -10.88 7.76 7.20
N TRP A 419 -11.97 7.10 6.82
CA TRP A 419 -12.95 7.58 5.85
C TRP A 419 -14.30 7.91 6.47
N ARG A 420 -14.47 7.72 7.78
CA ARG A 420 -15.77 7.90 8.46
C ARG A 420 -15.57 8.20 9.94
N LYS A 421 -16.12 9.34 10.39
CA LYS A 421 -16.29 9.62 11.83
C LYS A 421 -17.46 8.83 12.39
N LEU A 422 -17.27 8.25 13.56
CA LEU A 422 -18.30 7.51 14.28
C LEU A 422 -19.36 8.49 14.80
N ASP A 423 -20.58 8.33 14.30
CA ASP A 423 -21.75 9.05 14.78
C ASP A 423 -22.65 8.10 15.59
N ARG A 424 -23.97 8.36 15.64
CA ARG A 424 -24.91 7.47 16.34
C ARG A 424 -25.00 6.08 15.70
N ASP A 425 -24.68 5.95 14.41
CA ASP A 425 -24.83 4.70 13.67
C ASP A 425 -23.51 3.91 13.67
N LYS A 426 -23.46 2.88 14.51
CA LYS A 426 -22.29 2.01 14.65
C LYS A 426 -22.21 0.95 13.55
N MET A 427 -23.21 0.83 12.67
CA MET A 427 -23.27 -0.26 11.71
C MET A 427 -22.30 -0.05 10.54
N TRP A 428 -21.57 -1.13 10.20
CA TRP A 428 -20.73 -1.20 9.00
C TRP A 428 -21.59 -1.22 7.74
N LYS A 429 -21.20 -0.44 6.74
CA LYS A 429 -21.93 -0.24 5.48
C LYS A 429 -21.10 -0.64 4.28
N ASP A 430 -21.75 -0.79 3.13
CA ASP A 430 -21.07 -0.99 1.84
C ASP A 430 -20.05 0.12 1.53
N SER A 431 -20.29 1.34 2.02
CA SER A 431 -19.34 2.46 1.93
C SER A 431 -18.08 2.22 2.76
N ASP A 432 -18.19 1.50 3.88
CA ASP A 432 -17.05 1.16 4.74
C ASP A 432 -16.19 0.06 4.10
N ASP A 433 -16.80 -0.90 3.39
CA ASP A 433 -16.06 -1.86 2.54
C ASP A 433 -15.24 -1.15 1.45
N ALA A 434 -15.82 -0.12 0.83
CA ALA A 434 -15.12 0.70 -0.16
C ALA A 434 -14.01 1.54 0.50
N GLY A 435 -14.32 2.17 1.64
CA GLY A 435 -13.38 2.98 2.42
C GLY A 435 -12.14 2.19 2.84
N LEU A 436 -12.33 0.98 3.39
CA LEU A 436 -11.23 0.09 3.76
C LEU A 436 -10.34 -0.25 2.57
N ARG A 437 -10.92 -0.58 1.42
CA ARG A 437 -10.13 -0.91 0.21
C ARG A 437 -9.35 0.29 -0.30
N VAL A 438 -9.96 1.48 -0.34
CA VAL A 438 -9.30 2.72 -0.76
C VAL A 438 -8.18 3.09 0.20
N TYR A 439 -8.39 2.92 1.50
CA TYR A 439 -7.38 3.17 2.52
C TYR A 439 -6.18 2.22 2.36
N ILE A 440 -6.44 0.92 2.25
CA ILE A 440 -5.38 -0.09 2.07
C ILE A 440 -4.59 0.14 0.77
N GLU A 441 -5.27 0.48 -0.33
CA GLU A 441 -4.62 0.80 -1.59
C GLU A 441 -3.74 2.05 -1.49
N LYS A 442 -4.24 3.13 -0.91
CA LYS A 442 -3.50 4.40 -0.82
C LYS A 442 -2.31 4.33 0.12
N ILE A 443 -2.49 3.76 1.32
CA ILE A 443 -1.43 3.73 2.35
C ILE A 443 -0.41 2.63 2.05
N TYR A 444 -0.87 1.45 1.63
CA TYR A 444 0.00 0.27 1.51
C TYR A 444 0.27 -0.17 0.06
N GLY A 445 -0.42 0.40 -0.94
CA GLY A 445 -0.29 0.00 -2.34
C GLY A 445 -0.90 -1.37 -2.65
N ILE A 446 -1.69 -1.95 -1.73
CA ILE A 446 -2.26 -3.29 -1.88
C ILE A 446 -3.61 -3.20 -2.59
N VAL A 447 -3.69 -3.73 -3.81
CA VAL A 447 -4.92 -3.82 -4.60
C VAL A 447 -5.34 -5.27 -4.76
N ASN A 448 -6.04 -5.81 -3.76
CA ASN A 448 -6.59 -7.17 -3.83
C ASN A 448 -7.87 -7.33 -2.99
N ARG A 449 -9.03 -7.12 -3.61
CA ARG A 449 -10.33 -7.20 -2.94
C ARG A 449 -10.53 -8.50 -2.16
N GLY A 450 -10.26 -9.65 -2.77
CA GLY A 450 -10.52 -10.95 -2.13
C GLY A 450 -9.73 -11.13 -0.84
N LYS A 451 -8.43 -10.79 -0.86
CA LYS A 451 -7.58 -10.89 0.34
C LYS A 451 -7.94 -9.86 1.41
N ILE A 452 -8.35 -8.65 1.03
CA ILE A 452 -8.81 -7.62 1.98
C ILE A 452 -10.11 -8.08 2.65
N ASP A 453 -11.07 -8.57 1.87
CA ASP A 453 -12.34 -9.08 2.40
C ASP A 453 -12.08 -10.30 3.33
N ASP A 454 -11.18 -11.22 2.98
CA ASP A 454 -10.77 -12.35 3.83
C ASP A 454 -10.11 -11.88 5.14
N ALA A 455 -9.23 -10.86 5.07
CA ALA A 455 -8.57 -10.30 6.24
C ALA A 455 -9.56 -9.59 7.18
N LEU A 456 -10.53 -8.85 6.62
CA LEU A 456 -11.61 -8.24 7.39
C LEU A 456 -12.42 -9.31 8.14
N VAL A 457 -12.78 -10.41 7.49
CA VAL A 457 -13.51 -11.52 8.13
C VAL A 457 -12.74 -12.13 9.30
N GLN A 458 -11.42 -12.27 9.17
CA GLN A 458 -10.58 -12.77 10.27
C GLN A 458 -10.49 -11.76 11.42
N GLU A 459 -10.37 -10.47 11.12
CA GLU A 459 -10.24 -9.42 12.13
C GLU A 459 -11.53 -9.24 12.94
N ILE A 460 -12.69 -9.19 12.29
CA ILE A 460 -13.99 -9.06 12.99
C ILE A 460 -14.29 -10.26 13.88
N GLU A 461 -13.86 -11.46 13.49
CA GLU A 461 -14.02 -12.68 14.29
C GLU A 461 -13.13 -12.63 15.55
N ARG A 462 -11.91 -12.11 15.43
CA ARG A 462 -11.02 -11.88 16.60
C ARG A 462 -11.57 -10.83 17.55
N ASN A 463 -12.20 -9.80 16.98
CA ASN A 463 -12.85 -8.72 17.71
C ASN A 463 -14.35 -9.01 17.91
N SER A 464 -14.74 -10.28 18.03
CA SER A 464 -16.14 -10.63 18.27
C SER A 464 -16.53 -10.36 19.72
N TYR A 465 -17.69 -9.77 19.94
CA TYR A 465 -18.24 -9.48 21.26
C TYR A 465 -19.75 -9.68 21.31
N ASP A 466 -20.30 -9.72 22.52
CA ASP A 466 -21.72 -10.00 22.77
C ASP A 466 -22.30 -8.91 23.66
N PRO A 467 -23.00 -7.90 23.10
CA PRO A 467 -23.39 -6.71 23.84
C PRO A 467 -24.36 -7.02 25.00
N VAL A 468 -25.27 -7.99 24.83
CA VAL A 468 -26.22 -8.35 25.89
C VAL A 468 -25.51 -9.12 26.99
N LYS A 469 -24.59 -10.02 26.63
CA LYS A 469 -23.82 -10.76 27.61
C LYS A 469 -22.90 -9.84 28.41
N GLU A 470 -22.15 -8.97 27.75
CA GLU A 470 -21.31 -7.95 28.42
C GLU A 470 -22.13 -7.04 29.32
N TYR A 471 -23.32 -6.62 28.87
CA TYR A 471 -24.25 -5.86 29.69
C TYR A 471 -24.64 -6.64 30.95
N LEU A 472 -25.13 -7.88 30.82
CA LEU A 472 -25.54 -8.72 31.96
C LEU A 472 -24.39 -9.02 32.92
N GLU A 473 -23.19 -9.31 32.41
CA GLU A 473 -22.00 -9.58 33.22
C GLU A 473 -21.50 -8.33 33.98
N SER A 474 -21.83 -7.13 33.52
CA SER A 474 -21.49 -5.87 34.20
C SER A 474 -22.42 -5.52 35.37
N LEU A 475 -23.55 -6.22 35.52
CA LEU A 475 -24.55 -5.90 36.53
C LEU A 475 -24.24 -6.52 37.89
N HIS A 476 -24.61 -5.81 38.96
CA HIS A 476 -24.52 -6.29 40.34
C HIS A 476 -25.83 -6.08 41.07
N TRP A 477 -26.36 -7.16 41.65
CA TRP A 477 -27.65 -7.14 42.35
C TRP A 477 -27.52 -6.51 43.74
N ASP A 478 -28.46 -5.66 44.08
CA ASP A 478 -28.54 -4.97 45.36
C ASP A 478 -29.18 -5.78 46.50
N GLY A 479 -29.60 -7.03 46.21
CA GLY A 479 -30.24 -7.93 47.17
C GLY A 479 -31.73 -7.67 47.39
N VAL A 480 -32.34 -6.71 46.68
CA VAL A 480 -33.78 -6.42 46.79
C VAL A 480 -34.54 -7.16 45.68
N PRO A 481 -35.50 -8.04 46.03
CA PRO A 481 -36.26 -8.81 45.05
C PRO A 481 -37.30 -7.94 44.33
N ARG A 482 -37.32 -8.04 43.00
CA ARG A 482 -38.15 -7.27 42.05
C ARG A 482 -38.69 -8.12 40.91
N VAL A 483 -38.00 -9.18 40.53
CA VAL A 483 -38.33 -10.04 39.39
C VAL A 483 -39.72 -10.65 39.52
N GLU A 484 -40.05 -11.25 40.66
CA GLU A 484 -41.35 -11.92 40.86
C GLU A 484 -42.53 -10.95 40.88
N THR A 485 -42.33 -9.70 41.29
CA THR A 485 -43.42 -8.70 41.41
C THR A 485 -43.51 -7.76 40.21
N LEU A 486 -42.66 -7.92 39.19
CA LEU A 486 -42.56 -6.98 38.07
C LEU A 486 -43.92 -6.71 37.39
N LEU A 487 -44.66 -7.75 36.99
CA LEU A 487 -45.96 -7.58 36.32
C LEU A 487 -47.03 -7.02 37.27
N ILE A 488 -46.94 -7.34 38.55
CA ILE A 488 -47.85 -6.86 39.60
C ILE A 488 -47.65 -5.36 39.79
N ASP A 489 -46.40 -4.93 40.00
CA ASP A 489 -46.06 -3.55 40.35
C ASP A 489 -46.19 -2.60 39.17
N TYR A 490 -45.83 -3.04 37.95
CA TYR A 490 -45.79 -2.19 36.76
C TYR A 490 -47.00 -2.27 35.83
N LEU A 491 -47.69 -3.42 35.77
CA LEU A 491 -48.86 -3.61 34.91
C LEU A 491 -50.15 -3.85 35.69
N GLY A 492 -50.10 -3.96 37.02
CA GLY A 492 -51.30 -4.17 37.85
C GLY A 492 -51.88 -5.58 37.70
N ALA A 493 -51.01 -6.59 37.53
CA ALA A 493 -51.44 -7.98 37.63
C ALA A 493 -51.87 -8.35 39.06
N GLU A 494 -52.67 -9.39 39.21
CA GLU A 494 -52.99 -9.94 40.53
C GLU A 494 -51.76 -10.63 41.17
N ASP A 495 -51.62 -10.52 42.49
CA ASP A 495 -50.52 -11.15 43.24
C ASP A 495 -50.80 -12.64 43.48
N THR A 496 -50.64 -13.44 42.43
CA THR A 496 -50.83 -14.90 42.46
C THR A 496 -49.49 -15.64 42.36
N SER A 497 -49.45 -16.86 42.89
CA SER A 497 -48.27 -17.73 42.75
C SER A 497 -47.92 -17.99 41.28
N PHE A 498 -48.94 -18.09 40.41
CA PHE A 498 -48.74 -18.28 38.98
C PHE A 498 -48.00 -17.08 38.36
N ASN A 499 -48.51 -15.86 38.57
CA ASN A 499 -47.95 -14.63 38.01
C ASN A 499 -46.50 -14.41 38.44
N ARG A 500 -46.18 -14.65 39.72
CA ARG A 500 -44.81 -14.59 40.24
C ARG A 500 -43.88 -15.59 39.56
N VAL A 501 -44.32 -16.84 39.45
CA VAL A 501 -43.52 -17.93 38.87
C VAL A 501 -43.24 -17.72 37.39
N VAL A 502 -44.25 -17.38 36.59
CA VAL A 502 -44.05 -17.19 35.13
C VAL A 502 -43.18 -15.97 34.84
N THR A 503 -43.33 -14.89 35.62
CA THR A 503 -42.47 -13.70 35.48
C THR A 503 -41.02 -14.04 35.78
N LYS A 504 -40.77 -14.74 36.90
CA LYS A 504 -39.43 -15.20 37.28
C LYS A 504 -38.79 -16.08 36.22
N LYS A 505 -39.50 -17.13 35.79
CA LYS A 505 -38.97 -18.08 34.81
C LYS A 505 -38.76 -17.42 33.45
N PHE A 506 -39.62 -16.49 33.05
CA PHE A 506 -39.47 -15.75 31.80
C PHE A 506 -38.19 -14.91 31.77
N LEU A 507 -37.95 -14.08 32.79
CA LEU A 507 -36.75 -13.24 32.87
C LEU A 507 -35.47 -14.09 33.03
N THR A 508 -35.53 -15.13 33.85
CA THR A 508 -34.42 -16.09 34.00
C THR A 508 -34.12 -16.79 32.67
N ALA A 509 -35.14 -17.17 31.90
CA ALA A 509 -34.96 -17.78 30.59
C ALA A 509 -34.38 -16.79 29.56
N ALA A 510 -34.77 -15.51 29.62
CA ALA A 510 -34.18 -14.47 28.79
C ALA A 510 -32.67 -14.35 29.05
N VAL A 511 -32.25 -14.38 30.32
CA VAL A 511 -30.84 -14.44 30.70
C VAL A 511 -30.17 -15.74 30.22
N GLY A 512 -30.79 -16.89 30.47
CA GLY A 512 -30.26 -18.19 30.05
C GLY A 512 -30.06 -18.31 28.54
N ARG A 513 -30.91 -17.68 27.74
CA ARG A 513 -30.80 -17.61 26.27
C ARG A 513 -29.57 -16.83 25.77
N ILE A 514 -29.00 -15.95 26.61
CA ILE A 514 -27.77 -15.21 26.33
C ILE A 514 -26.54 -16.01 26.74
N PHE A 515 -26.53 -16.58 27.95
CA PHE A 515 -25.39 -17.36 28.46
C PHE A 515 -25.26 -18.76 27.82
N VAL A 516 -26.37 -19.38 27.45
CA VAL A 516 -26.42 -20.68 26.76
C VAL A 516 -27.34 -20.56 25.53
N PRO A 517 -26.82 -20.00 24.42
CA PRO A 517 -27.59 -19.86 23.19
C PRO A 517 -28.23 -21.17 22.74
N GLY A 518 -29.54 -21.14 22.48
CA GLY A 518 -30.30 -22.32 22.09
C GLY A 518 -30.79 -23.20 23.24
N ILE A 519 -30.60 -22.81 24.52
CA ILE A 519 -31.23 -23.50 25.65
C ILE A 519 -32.73 -23.68 25.43
N LYS A 520 -33.30 -24.80 25.87
CA LYS A 520 -34.72 -25.07 25.66
C LYS A 520 -35.56 -24.11 26.51
N PHE A 521 -36.31 -23.24 25.85
CA PHE A 521 -37.38 -22.45 26.45
C PHE A 521 -38.54 -22.44 25.49
N ASP A 522 -39.67 -22.95 25.98
CA ASP A 522 -40.78 -23.41 25.16
C ASP A 522 -41.99 -22.46 25.22
N TYR A 523 -41.90 -21.43 26.05
CA TYR A 523 -43.04 -20.65 26.49
C TYR A 523 -42.98 -19.22 25.96
N MET A 524 -44.14 -18.57 25.90
CA MET A 524 -44.34 -17.16 25.61
C MET A 524 -45.19 -16.58 26.72
N LEU A 525 -44.71 -15.50 27.35
CA LEU A 525 -45.50 -14.72 28.29
C LEU A 525 -46.50 -13.88 27.50
N VAL A 526 -47.77 -13.88 27.88
CA VAL A 526 -48.80 -13.07 27.22
C VAL A 526 -49.48 -12.18 28.25
N THR A 527 -49.34 -10.87 28.12
CA THR A 527 -50.06 -9.92 28.98
C THR A 527 -51.35 -9.47 28.32
N SER A 528 -52.51 -9.76 28.94
CA SER A 528 -53.83 -9.34 28.47
C SER A 528 -54.48 -8.33 29.42
N GLY A 529 -55.16 -7.32 28.87
CA GLY A 529 -55.84 -6.31 29.68
C GLY A 529 -56.10 -5.01 28.91
N PRO A 530 -56.46 -3.90 29.57
CA PRO A 530 -56.82 -2.66 28.90
C PRO A 530 -55.65 -1.99 28.16
N GLN A 531 -55.96 -1.23 27.11
CA GLN A 531 -54.97 -0.44 26.36
C GLN A 531 -54.42 0.70 27.24
N GLY A 532 -53.17 1.13 26.98
CA GLY A 532 -52.59 2.32 27.62
C GLY A 532 -51.89 2.08 28.96
N ILE A 533 -51.91 0.86 29.50
CA ILE A 533 -51.22 0.52 30.76
C ILE A 533 -49.72 0.20 30.60
N GLY A 534 -49.19 0.22 29.38
CA GLY A 534 -47.77 0.01 29.11
C GLY A 534 -47.35 -1.43 28.78
N LYS A 535 -48.28 -2.31 28.37
CA LYS A 535 -48.00 -3.73 28.03
C LYS A 535 -46.88 -3.93 27.00
N THR A 536 -46.82 -3.10 25.96
CA THR A 536 -45.75 -3.12 24.95
C THR A 536 -44.52 -2.33 25.42
N LEU A 537 -44.72 -1.31 26.26
CA LEU A 537 -43.64 -0.43 26.72
C LEU A 537 -42.73 -1.12 27.75
N LEU A 538 -43.27 -2.00 28.59
CA LEU A 538 -42.50 -2.71 29.60
C LEU A 538 -41.41 -3.62 28.98
N PRO A 539 -41.72 -4.56 28.08
CA PRO A 539 -40.70 -5.35 27.41
C PRO A 539 -39.73 -4.48 26.59
N ALA A 540 -40.20 -3.37 26.01
CA ALA A 540 -39.33 -2.42 25.32
C ALA A 540 -38.33 -1.73 26.26
N LYS A 541 -38.78 -1.30 27.44
CA LYS A 541 -37.90 -0.74 28.49
C LYS A 541 -36.91 -1.76 29.01
N LEU A 542 -37.33 -3.01 29.22
CA LEU A 542 -36.46 -4.08 29.71
C LEU A 542 -35.36 -4.44 28.71
N ALA A 543 -35.68 -4.61 27.43
CA ALA A 543 -34.71 -5.01 26.41
C ALA A 543 -33.92 -3.83 25.82
N GLY A 544 -34.38 -2.58 25.95
CA GLY A 544 -33.67 -1.41 25.41
C GLY A 544 -33.47 -1.51 23.89
N ASP A 545 -32.21 -1.37 23.45
CA ASP A 545 -31.83 -1.47 22.03
C ASP A 545 -32.04 -2.87 21.43
N TRP A 546 -32.24 -3.89 22.27
CA TRP A 546 -32.46 -5.29 21.86
C TRP A 546 -33.94 -5.69 21.84
N PHE A 547 -34.85 -4.72 21.83
CA PHE A 547 -36.29 -4.94 21.67
C PHE A 547 -36.69 -4.93 20.19
N SER A 548 -37.66 -5.77 19.81
CA SER A 548 -38.34 -5.64 18.52
C SER A 548 -39.81 -6.05 18.62
N ASN A 549 -40.66 -5.38 17.86
CA ASN A 549 -42.08 -5.70 17.66
C ASN A 549 -42.44 -5.81 16.16
N SER A 550 -41.43 -5.93 15.30
CA SER A 550 -41.60 -5.90 13.84
C SER A 550 -41.83 -7.28 13.22
N LEU A 551 -42.27 -8.25 14.02
CA LEU A 551 -42.50 -9.62 13.54
C LEU A 551 -43.83 -9.71 12.79
N GLU A 552 -43.80 -9.78 11.46
CA GLU A 552 -45.01 -9.85 10.63
C GLU A 552 -45.59 -11.26 10.49
N GLY A 553 -44.78 -12.30 10.74
CA GLY A 553 -45.17 -13.71 10.64
C GLY A 553 -44.19 -14.64 11.34
N VAL A 554 -44.56 -15.91 11.49
CA VAL A 554 -43.80 -16.94 12.22
C VAL A 554 -43.23 -18.04 11.31
N THR A 555 -43.24 -17.82 9.99
CA THR A 555 -42.73 -18.76 8.99
C THR A 555 -41.94 -18.02 7.92
N GLY A 556 -40.97 -18.73 7.33
CA GLY A 556 -40.15 -18.18 6.26
C GLY A 556 -38.87 -17.51 6.74
N LYS A 557 -38.10 -17.02 5.77
CA LYS A 557 -36.76 -16.47 5.99
C LYS A 557 -36.81 -15.16 6.78
N ASP A 558 -37.72 -14.27 6.41
CA ASP A 558 -37.82 -12.91 6.96
C ASP A 558 -38.12 -12.95 8.46
N SER A 559 -38.93 -13.92 8.91
CA SER A 559 -39.18 -14.17 10.34
C SER A 559 -37.90 -14.54 11.11
N TYR A 560 -36.99 -15.31 10.51
CA TYR A 560 -35.74 -15.69 11.18
C TYR A 560 -34.71 -14.55 11.17
N GLU A 561 -34.69 -13.74 10.11
CA GLU A 561 -33.87 -12.53 10.03
C GLU A 561 -34.33 -11.48 11.04
N ALA A 562 -35.65 -11.34 11.26
CA ALA A 562 -36.22 -10.43 12.25
C ALA A 562 -35.84 -10.76 13.71
N LEU A 563 -35.45 -12.01 14.01
CA LEU A 563 -34.98 -12.40 15.35
C LEU A 563 -33.50 -12.06 15.61
N GLN A 564 -32.71 -11.75 14.57
CA GLN A 564 -31.29 -11.46 14.73
C GLN A 564 -31.11 -10.15 15.50
N GLY A 565 -30.34 -10.18 16.58
CA GLY A 565 -30.10 -9.01 17.43
C GLY A 565 -31.26 -8.62 18.33
N VAL A 566 -32.26 -9.50 18.50
CA VAL A 566 -33.43 -9.27 19.36
C VAL A 566 -33.36 -10.15 20.60
N TRP A 567 -33.53 -9.55 21.78
CA TRP A 567 -33.55 -10.27 23.05
C TRP A 567 -34.97 -10.55 23.52
N ILE A 568 -35.84 -9.54 23.45
CA ILE A 568 -37.28 -9.68 23.67
C ILE A 568 -38.01 -9.34 22.37
N MET A 569 -38.64 -10.36 21.78
CA MET A 569 -39.48 -10.22 20.59
C MET A 569 -40.94 -10.11 21.02
N GLU A 570 -41.54 -8.96 20.78
CA GLU A 570 -42.93 -8.68 21.09
C GLU A 570 -43.85 -9.08 19.92
N MET A 571 -44.97 -9.73 20.24
CA MET A 571 -46.00 -10.14 19.28
C MET A 571 -47.30 -9.40 19.56
N GLY A 572 -47.41 -8.19 19.04
CA GLY A 572 -48.56 -7.31 19.22
C GLY A 572 -49.86 -7.87 18.66
N GLU A 573 -50.91 -7.81 19.49
CA GLU A 573 -52.25 -8.39 19.28
C GLU A 573 -52.25 -9.87 18.91
N LEU A 574 -51.13 -10.55 19.18
CA LEU A 574 -50.84 -11.88 18.67
C LEU A 574 -51.10 -11.99 17.16
N SER A 575 -50.93 -10.90 16.41
CA SER A 575 -51.34 -10.80 15.01
C SER A 575 -50.56 -11.75 14.10
N ALA A 576 -49.26 -11.94 14.37
CA ALA A 576 -48.40 -12.90 13.68
C ALA A 576 -48.84 -14.36 13.91
N THR A 577 -49.42 -14.67 15.08
CA THR A 577 -49.94 -16.01 15.38
C THR A 577 -51.35 -16.20 14.84
N LYS A 578 -52.20 -15.16 14.89
CA LYS A 578 -53.57 -15.16 14.31
C LYS A 578 -53.57 -15.43 12.80
N LYS A 579 -52.52 -15.02 12.08
CA LYS A 579 -52.34 -15.24 10.62
C LYS A 579 -51.70 -16.59 10.27
N ALA A 580 -51.10 -17.27 11.25
CA ALA A 580 -50.34 -18.49 11.03
C ALA A 580 -51.09 -19.72 11.55
N ASP A 581 -50.70 -20.90 11.06
CA ASP A 581 -51.13 -22.16 11.66
C ASP A 581 -50.68 -22.22 13.13
N ILE A 582 -51.55 -22.70 14.00
CA ILE A 582 -51.29 -22.90 15.43
C ILE A 582 -50.04 -23.78 15.61
N GLU A 583 -49.88 -24.83 14.81
CA GLU A 583 -48.70 -25.71 14.86
C GLU A 583 -47.42 -24.98 14.43
N ALA A 584 -47.51 -24.10 13.43
CA ALA A 584 -46.37 -23.28 13.01
C ALA A 584 -45.92 -22.32 14.12
N THR A 585 -46.86 -21.71 14.83
CA THR A 585 -46.58 -20.85 15.99
C THR A 585 -45.91 -21.64 17.12
N LYS A 586 -46.48 -22.79 17.52
CA LYS A 586 -45.90 -23.67 18.56
C LYS A 586 -44.48 -24.08 18.20
N HIS A 587 -44.25 -24.48 16.95
CA HIS A 587 -42.93 -24.85 16.46
C HIS A 587 -41.98 -23.65 16.48
N PHE A 588 -42.44 -22.46 16.05
CA PHE A 588 -41.64 -21.24 16.06
C PHE A 588 -41.20 -20.83 17.47
N ILE A 589 -42.07 -20.91 18.48
CA ILE A 589 -41.70 -20.61 19.88
C ILE A 589 -40.73 -21.66 20.42
N SER A 590 -40.95 -22.94 20.11
CA SER A 590 -40.19 -24.08 20.64
C SER A 590 -38.75 -24.23 20.12
N LYS A 591 -38.40 -23.53 19.04
CA LYS A 591 -37.13 -23.73 18.36
C LYS A 591 -35.94 -23.39 19.27
N GLN A 592 -34.87 -24.16 19.08
CA GLN A 592 -33.56 -23.92 19.70
C GLN A 592 -32.57 -23.33 18.69
N GLU A 593 -32.84 -23.49 17.40
CA GLU A 593 -32.01 -22.97 16.32
C GLU A 593 -32.87 -22.60 15.11
N ASP A 594 -32.44 -21.55 14.42
CA ASP A 594 -32.96 -21.11 13.14
C ASP A 594 -31.91 -21.40 12.06
N ILE A 595 -32.35 -22.05 10.98
CA ILE A 595 -31.47 -22.45 9.89
C ILE A 595 -31.92 -21.73 8.63
N PHE A 596 -31.12 -20.80 8.16
CA PHE A 596 -31.37 -20.08 6.92
C PHE A 596 -30.07 -19.64 6.27
N ARG A 597 -30.16 -19.26 4.99
CA ARG A 597 -29.02 -18.73 4.23
C ARG A 597 -29.06 -17.22 4.32
N VAL A 598 -28.06 -16.62 4.97
CA VAL A 598 -27.90 -15.16 5.00
C VAL A 598 -27.68 -14.61 3.59
N ALA A 599 -28.06 -13.34 3.36
CA ALA A 599 -27.79 -12.67 2.08
C ALA A 599 -26.28 -12.79 1.73
N TYR A 600 -25.99 -13.14 0.47
CA TYR A 600 -24.62 -13.38 -0.03
C TYR A 600 -23.83 -14.55 0.60
N GLY A 601 -24.36 -15.23 1.62
CA GLY A 601 -23.73 -16.43 2.19
C GLY A 601 -23.67 -17.58 1.16
N ARG A 602 -22.58 -18.35 1.13
CA ARG A 602 -22.47 -19.54 0.25
C ARG A 602 -23.12 -20.78 0.85
N HIS A 603 -23.18 -20.86 2.18
CA HIS A 603 -23.69 -21.99 2.94
C HIS A 603 -24.91 -21.58 3.80
N LYS A 604 -25.67 -22.57 4.28
CA LYS A 604 -26.68 -22.33 5.31
C LYS A 604 -25.98 -22.03 6.62
N SER A 605 -26.48 -21.04 7.34
CA SER A 605 -26.00 -20.68 8.68
C SER A 605 -26.96 -21.21 9.72
N TYR A 606 -26.41 -21.54 10.90
CA TYR A 606 -27.14 -22.09 12.03
C TYR A 606 -27.09 -21.08 13.16
N PHE A 607 -28.21 -20.45 13.47
CA PHE A 607 -28.32 -19.44 14.52
C PHE A 607 -29.02 -20.03 15.72
N LYS A 608 -28.33 -20.15 16.85
CA LYS A 608 -28.95 -20.59 18.09
C LYS A 608 -29.91 -19.51 18.59
N ARG A 609 -31.08 -19.91 19.09
CA ARG A 609 -32.11 -18.99 19.59
C ARG A 609 -31.64 -18.31 20.87
N ARG A 610 -31.61 -16.97 20.84
CA ARG A 610 -31.20 -16.10 21.95
C ARG A 610 -32.30 -15.16 22.45
N CYS A 611 -33.46 -15.15 21.77
CA CYS A 611 -34.61 -14.33 22.12
C CYS A 611 -35.63 -15.10 22.97
N VAL A 612 -36.48 -14.35 23.66
CA VAL A 612 -37.74 -14.79 24.28
C VAL A 612 -38.92 -14.03 23.70
N PHE A 613 -40.12 -14.60 23.78
CA PHE A 613 -41.33 -14.02 23.19
C PHE A 613 -42.27 -13.42 24.22
N TRP A 614 -42.75 -12.21 23.94
CA TRP A 614 -43.73 -11.52 24.76
C TRP A 614 -44.96 -11.17 23.91
N GLY A 615 -46.10 -11.79 24.19
CA GLY A 615 -47.38 -11.45 23.56
C GLY A 615 -48.06 -10.30 24.30
N THR A 616 -48.63 -9.36 23.56
CA THR A 616 -49.53 -8.36 24.14
C THR A 616 -50.86 -8.39 23.41
N THR A 617 -51.97 -8.30 24.15
CA THR A 617 -53.31 -8.19 23.54
C THR A 617 -54.26 -7.43 24.45
N ASN A 618 -55.33 -6.91 23.86
CA ASN A 618 -56.46 -6.35 24.61
C ASN A 618 -57.63 -7.34 24.73
N ASP A 619 -57.58 -8.46 24.02
CA ASP A 619 -58.60 -9.51 24.08
C ASP A 619 -58.35 -10.43 25.27
N ASN A 620 -59.40 -10.82 26.00
CA ASN A 620 -59.28 -11.85 27.05
C ASN A 620 -59.34 -13.26 26.45
N GLU A 621 -60.00 -13.45 25.31
CA GLU A 621 -60.07 -14.74 24.61
C GLU A 621 -59.19 -14.67 23.36
N PHE A 622 -58.01 -15.28 23.40
CA PHE A 622 -57.05 -15.24 22.29
C PHE A 622 -56.39 -16.58 21.99
N LEU A 623 -56.65 -17.60 22.82
CA LEU A 623 -56.15 -18.95 22.60
C LEU A 623 -57.19 -19.76 21.84
N ARG A 624 -56.86 -20.20 20.63
CA ARG A 624 -57.79 -20.87 19.71
C ARG A 624 -57.81 -22.39 19.80
N ASP A 625 -56.81 -22.98 20.44
CA ASP A 625 -56.64 -24.43 20.48
C ASP A 625 -57.09 -25.01 21.81
N LYS A 626 -58.08 -25.91 21.81
CA LYS A 626 -58.55 -26.58 23.04
C LYS A 626 -57.55 -27.61 23.60
N THR A 627 -56.49 -27.97 22.87
CA THR A 627 -55.59 -29.09 23.23
C THR A 627 -54.09 -28.75 23.24
N GLY A 628 -53.70 -27.48 23.05
CA GLY A 628 -52.30 -27.13 22.76
C GLY A 628 -51.80 -25.80 23.31
N ASN A 629 -52.45 -25.22 24.32
CA ASN A 629 -52.10 -23.88 24.83
C ASN A 629 -50.93 -23.82 25.81
N ARG A 630 -50.29 -24.97 26.12
CA ARG A 630 -49.19 -25.05 27.10
C ARG A 630 -48.01 -24.11 26.87
N ARG A 631 -47.88 -23.51 25.68
CA ARG A 631 -46.79 -22.59 25.31
C ARG A 631 -47.10 -21.13 25.60
N PHE A 632 -48.31 -20.84 26.05
CA PHE A 632 -48.74 -19.49 26.39
C PHE A 632 -48.89 -19.41 27.91
N TRP A 633 -48.27 -18.40 28.51
CA TRP A 633 -48.43 -18.05 29.92
C TRP A 633 -49.23 -16.75 29.98
N PRO A 634 -50.57 -16.84 29.99
CA PRO A 634 -51.43 -15.66 29.96
C PRO A 634 -51.51 -15.02 31.35
N VAL A 635 -51.25 -13.72 31.44
CA VAL A 635 -51.29 -12.93 32.68
C VAL A 635 -52.22 -11.75 32.46
N ASP A 636 -53.31 -11.74 33.23
CA ASP A 636 -54.21 -10.59 33.30
C ASP A 636 -53.55 -9.41 34.01
N VAL A 637 -53.61 -8.25 33.36
CA VAL A 637 -53.02 -6.99 33.81
C VAL A 637 -54.05 -5.87 33.83
N GLY A 638 -53.82 -4.84 34.63
CA GLY A 638 -54.78 -3.76 34.87
C GLY A 638 -55.95 -4.16 35.79
N ILE A 639 -55.82 -5.28 36.50
CA ILE A 639 -56.79 -5.77 37.49
C ILE A 639 -56.62 -5.02 38.81
N GLN A 640 -55.36 -4.82 39.22
CA GLN A 640 -54.98 -4.11 40.43
C GLN A 640 -54.46 -2.70 40.11
N PRO A 641 -54.52 -1.75 41.06
CA PRO A 641 -53.90 -0.44 40.90
C PRO A 641 -52.39 -0.57 40.60
N ILE A 642 -51.96 0.03 39.48
CA ILE A 642 -50.55 0.06 39.08
C ILE A 642 -49.75 0.89 40.10
N LYS A 643 -48.73 0.29 40.72
CA LYS A 643 -47.89 0.95 41.72
C LYS A 643 -46.83 1.84 41.08
N ASN A 644 -46.21 1.34 40.01
CA ASN A 644 -45.10 1.99 39.31
C ASN A 644 -45.44 2.16 37.84
N LYS A 645 -45.32 3.38 37.31
CA LYS A 645 -45.58 3.63 35.90
C LYS A 645 -44.39 3.17 35.05
N VAL A 646 -44.66 2.44 33.98
CA VAL A 646 -43.62 1.88 33.10
C VAL A 646 -42.71 2.96 32.48
N TRP A 647 -43.28 4.11 32.07
CA TRP A 647 -42.49 5.21 31.48
C TRP A 647 -41.59 5.92 32.48
N GLU A 648 -41.81 5.75 33.78
CA GLU A 648 -40.98 6.28 34.87
C GLU A 648 -39.85 5.30 35.28
N MET A 649 -39.79 4.11 34.67
CA MET A 649 -38.70 3.15 34.91
C MET A 649 -37.36 3.74 34.44
N THR A 650 -36.43 3.86 35.39
CA THR A 650 -35.05 4.30 35.15
C THR A 650 -34.15 3.14 34.71
N ASP A 651 -33.02 3.47 34.10
CA ASP A 651 -32.02 2.46 33.72
C ASP A 651 -31.46 1.73 34.95
N GLU A 652 -31.29 2.40 36.09
CA GLU A 652 -30.85 1.74 37.33
C GLU A 652 -31.84 0.68 37.80
N THR A 653 -33.14 0.97 37.72
CA THR A 653 -34.18 0.01 38.13
C THR A 653 -34.20 -1.18 37.19
N ARG A 654 -34.13 -0.93 35.87
CA ARG A 654 -34.00 -1.98 34.86
C ARG A 654 -32.78 -2.85 35.11
N ASN A 655 -31.63 -2.23 35.38
CA ASN A 655 -30.37 -2.91 35.66
C ASN A 655 -30.50 -3.83 36.88
N GLN A 656 -31.17 -3.38 37.96
CA GLN A 656 -31.40 -4.21 39.14
C GLN A 656 -32.34 -5.41 38.91
N ILE A 657 -33.38 -5.23 38.09
CA ILE A 657 -34.27 -6.35 37.69
C ILE A 657 -33.47 -7.43 36.94
N TRP A 658 -32.60 -7.01 36.00
CA TRP A 658 -31.76 -7.94 35.27
C TRP A 658 -30.66 -8.55 36.12
N ALA A 659 -30.07 -7.79 37.05
CA ALA A 659 -29.08 -8.30 37.99
C ALA A 659 -29.65 -9.43 38.85
N GLU A 660 -30.87 -9.26 39.37
CA GLU A 660 -31.58 -10.33 40.09
C GLU A 660 -31.84 -11.55 39.19
N ALA A 661 -32.28 -11.34 37.95
CA ALA A 661 -32.51 -12.44 37.01
C ALA A 661 -31.21 -13.21 36.69
N VAL A 662 -30.05 -12.53 36.68
CA VAL A 662 -28.74 -13.18 36.54
C VAL A 662 -28.40 -14.04 37.76
N GLU A 663 -28.62 -13.53 38.98
CA GLU A 663 -28.42 -14.31 40.22
C GLU A 663 -29.32 -15.55 40.25
N LEU A 664 -30.59 -15.41 39.87
CA LEU A 664 -31.54 -16.53 39.77
C LEU A 664 -31.10 -17.58 38.74
N TRP A 665 -30.58 -17.14 37.60
CA TRP A 665 -30.00 -18.04 36.58
C TRP A 665 -28.76 -18.77 37.10
N GLN A 666 -27.85 -18.05 37.76
CA GLN A 666 -26.64 -18.64 38.35
C GLN A 666 -26.95 -19.61 39.50
N ALA A 667 -28.01 -19.34 40.26
CA ALA A 667 -28.55 -20.24 41.28
C ALA A 667 -29.21 -21.51 40.71
N GLY A 668 -29.39 -21.59 39.38
CA GLY A 668 -29.92 -22.77 38.69
C GLY A 668 -31.45 -22.85 38.67
N GLU A 669 -32.16 -21.71 38.70
CA GLU A 669 -33.63 -21.68 38.58
C GLU A 669 -34.10 -22.45 37.32
N PRO A 670 -34.97 -23.47 37.46
CA PRO A 670 -35.48 -24.23 36.33
C PRO A 670 -36.32 -23.37 35.38
N LEU A 671 -36.11 -23.50 34.07
CA LEU A 671 -36.83 -22.71 33.06
C LEU A 671 -38.19 -23.30 32.64
N TYR A 672 -38.60 -24.41 33.25
CA TYR A 672 -39.88 -25.09 33.04
C TYR A 672 -40.72 -25.07 34.32
N LEU A 673 -42.03 -25.26 34.15
CA LEU A 673 -42.98 -25.35 35.26
C LEU A 673 -42.92 -26.75 35.87
N THR A 674 -43.02 -26.84 37.20
CA THR A 674 -43.25 -28.11 37.90
C THR A 674 -44.69 -28.57 37.70
N ASP A 675 -44.99 -29.85 37.95
CA ASP A 675 -46.34 -30.41 37.79
C ASP A 675 -47.44 -29.62 38.54
N GLU A 676 -47.12 -29.06 39.70
CA GLU A 676 -48.05 -28.20 40.46
C GLU A 676 -48.26 -26.84 39.80
N GLN A 677 -47.19 -26.24 39.27
CA GLN A 677 -47.24 -24.97 38.55
C GLN A 677 -47.90 -25.11 37.17
N GLU A 678 -47.77 -26.26 36.52
CA GLU A 678 -48.47 -26.56 35.26
C GLU A 678 -49.99 -26.58 35.44
N LYS A 679 -50.50 -27.05 36.58
CA LYS A 679 -51.94 -26.97 36.89
C LYS A 679 -52.43 -25.52 36.94
N LEU A 680 -51.69 -24.64 37.60
CA LEU A 680 -52.01 -23.21 37.64
C LEU A 680 -51.96 -22.58 36.24
N ALA A 681 -51.01 -23.00 35.41
CA ALA A 681 -50.91 -22.54 34.03
C ALA A 681 -52.09 -23.02 33.17
N LEU A 682 -52.56 -24.25 33.37
CA LEU A 682 -53.74 -24.79 32.68
C LEU A 682 -55.00 -24.01 33.05
N GLU A 683 -55.22 -23.73 34.33
CA GLU A 683 -56.35 -22.91 34.78
C GLU A 683 -56.35 -21.53 34.10
N ALA A 684 -55.19 -20.86 34.08
CA ALA A 684 -55.04 -19.59 33.37
C ALA A 684 -55.29 -19.73 31.85
N GLN A 685 -54.76 -20.77 31.21
CA GLN A 685 -54.96 -21.01 29.77
C GLN A 685 -56.42 -21.29 29.42
N GLU A 686 -57.15 -22.04 30.24
CA GLU A 686 -58.57 -22.34 30.03
C GLU A 686 -59.42 -21.06 30.09
N MET A 687 -59.14 -20.14 31.03
CA MET A 687 -59.82 -18.85 31.12
C MET A 687 -59.63 -17.94 29.90
N HIS A 688 -58.56 -18.15 29.12
CA HIS A 688 -58.22 -17.36 27.93
C HIS A 688 -58.46 -18.10 26.60
N THR A 689 -59.06 -19.28 26.66
CA THR A 689 -59.41 -20.08 25.47
C THR A 689 -60.72 -19.60 24.87
N GLU A 690 -60.72 -19.31 23.56
CA GLU A 690 -61.92 -18.94 22.81
C GLU A 690 -62.98 -20.04 22.98
N THR A 691 -64.13 -19.67 23.55
CA THR A 691 -65.30 -20.56 23.63
C THR A 691 -66.12 -20.43 22.34
N SER A 692 -66.65 -21.53 21.82
CA SER A 692 -67.42 -21.45 20.57
C SER A 692 -68.71 -20.68 20.84
N SER A 693 -69.07 -19.75 19.96
CA SER A 693 -70.35 -19.01 20.08
C SER A 693 -71.57 -19.95 20.09
N MET A 694 -71.42 -21.17 19.55
CA MET A 694 -72.46 -22.21 19.58
C MET A 694 -72.41 -23.10 20.82
N GLU A 695 -71.36 -23.03 21.65
CA GLU A 695 -71.20 -23.90 22.82
C GLU A 695 -72.31 -23.65 23.85
N GLY A 696 -72.63 -22.38 24.09
CA GLY A 696 -73.79 -21.99 24.91
C GLY A 696 -75.11 -22.48 24.32
N GLU A 697 -75.34 -22.25 23.02
CA GLU A 697 -76.55 -22.71 22.31
C GLU A 697 -76.69 -24.24 22.32
N ILE A 698 -75.58 -24.98 22.23
CA ILE A 698 -75.57 -26.45 22.26
C ILE A 698 -75.82 -26.97 23.67
N LEU A 699 -75.24 -26.35 24.70
CA LEU A 699 -75.51 -26.72 26.09
C LEU A 699 -76.97 -26.48 26.44
N GLU A 700 -77.51 -25.31 26.07
CA GLU A 700 -78.94 -24.99 26.24
C GLU A 700 -79.82 -26.01 25.50
N TYR A 701 -79.47 -26.39 24.27
CA TYR A 701 -80.15 -27.45 23.53
C TYR A 701 -80.10 -28.82 24.21
N LEU A 702 -78.96 -29.19 24.81
CA LEU A 702 -78.77 -30.47 25.50
C LEU A 702 -79.54 -30.54 26.82
N GLU A 703 -79.83 -29.40 27.44
CA GLU A 703 -80.64 -29.30 28.66
C GLU A 703 -82.15 -29.43 28.39
N ILE A 704 -82.60 -29.37 27.13
CA ILE A 704 -84.02 -29.54 26.77
C ILE A 704 -84.44 -31.00 27.05
N PRO A 705 -85.36 -31.24 28.01
CA PRO A 705 -85.78 -32.59 28.37
C PRO A 705 -86.57 -33.23 27.23
N ILE A 706 -86.35 -34.52 27.03
CA ILE A 706 -87.07 -35.31 26.04
C ILE A 706 -88.43 -35.73 26.62
N MET A 707 -89.53 -35.39 25.94
CA MET A 707 -90.88 -35.83 26.33
C MET A 707 -91.09 -37.34 26.12
N GLU A 708 -92.00 -37.96 26.89
CA GLU A 708 -92.29 -39.41 26.78
C GLU A 708 -92.77 -39.84 25.38
N ASP A 709 -93.41 -38.94 24.62
CA ASP A 709 -93.89 -39.17 23.26
C ASP A 709 -92.93 -38.66 22.17
N TRP A 710 -91.73 -38.22 22.52
CA TRP A 710 -90.77 -37.56 21.61
C TRP A 710 -90.56 -38.31 20.30
N TYR A 711 -90.32 -39.63 20.37
CA TYR A 711 -90.06 -40.46 19.19
C TYR A 711 -91.30 -40.71 18.32
N LYS A 712 -92.51 -40.43 18.84
CA LYS A 712 -93.77 -40.52 18.09
C LYS A 712 -94.12 -39.20 17.38
N ARG A 713 -93.56 -38.07 17.83
CA ARG A 713 -93.73 -36.76 17.20
C ARG A 713 -93.06 -36.67 15.84
N SER A 714 -93.69 -35.94 14.93
CA SER A 714 -93.15 -35.55 13.63
C SER A 714 -91.96 -34.59 13.77
N LYS A 715 -91.19 -34.43 12.69
CA LYS A 715 -90.04 -33.50 12.68
C LYS A 715 -90.44 -32.05 12.95
N GLN A 716 -91.65 -31.66 12.56
CA GLN A 716 -92.16 -30.31 12.76
C GLN A 716 -92.51 -30.07 14.24
N GLU A 717 -93.24 -30.98 14.87
CA GLU A 717 -93.61 -30.89 16.29
C GLU A 717 -92.39 -30.90 17.24
N ARG A 718 -91.32 -31.63 16.88
CA ARG A 718 -90.06 -31.60 17.64
C ARG A 718 -89.37 -30.24 17.54
N ARG A 719 -89.38 -29.60 16.37
CA ARG A 719 -88.79 -28.27 16.17
C ARG A 719 -89.57 -27.19 16.90
N GLU A 720 -90.89 -27.24 16.85
CA GLU A 720 -91.78 -26.32 17.59
C GLU A 720 -91.55 -26.43 19.10
N TYR A 721 -91.37 -27.65 19.63
CA TYR A 721 -91.03 -27.85 21.05
C TYR A 721 -89.67 -27.26 21.44
N ILE A 722 -88.63 -27.52 20.65
CA ILE A 722 -87.29 -26.96 20.89
C ILE A 722 -87.32 -25.42 20.81
N GLN A 723 -88.07 -24.85 19.87
CA GLN A 723 -88.16 -23.40 19.67
C GLN A 723 -89.02 -22.69 20.73
N GLY A 724 -89.96 -23.38 21.37
CA GLY A 724 -90.80 -22.85 22.45
C GLY A 724 -90.28 -23.14 23.86
N TRP A 725 -89.15 -23.83 23.99
CA TRP A 725 -88.54 -24.11 25.30
C TRP A 725 -88.00 -22.81 25.92
N GLY A 726 -88.43 -22.48 27.13
CA GLY A 726 -88.01 -21.27 27.85
C GLY A 726 -88.86 -20.00 27.59
N THR A 727 -89.91 -20.08 26.76
CA THR A 727 -90.80 -18.92 26.47
C THR A 727 -92.10 -18.86 27.27
N ASP A 728 -92.32 -19.77 28.23
CA ASP A 728 -93.51 -19.73 29.10
C ASP A 728 -93.36 -18.63 30.17
N ILE A 729 -93.87 -17.44 29.84
CA ILE A 729 -94.24 -16.42 30.83
C ILE A 729 -95.41 -17.00 31.65
N GLN A 730 -95.25 -16.99 32.98
CA GLN A 730 -96.33 -17.27 33.92
C GLN A 730 -97.51 -16.31 33.66
N GLU A 731 -98.58 -16.79 33.04
CA GLU A 731 -99.93 -16.28 33.28
C GLU A 731 -100.49 -16.98 34.54
N GLU A 732 -100.13 -16.46 35.72
CA GLU A 732 -101.03 -16.47 36.87
C GLU A 732 -101.39 -15.00 37.18
N GLY A 733 -102.60 -14.64 36.77
CA GLY A 733 -103.23 -13.34 36.92
C GLY A 733 -104.49 -13.23 36.06
#